data_AF-A0A211YW33-F1
#
_entry.id   AF-A0A211YW33-F1
#
_cell.length_a   1.000
_cell.length_b   1.000
_cell.length_c   1.000
_cell.angle_alpha   90.00
_cell.angle_beta   90.00
_cell.angle_gamma   90.00
#
_symmetry.space_group_name_H-M   'P 1'
#
loop_
_entity.id
_entity.type
_entity.pdbx_description
1 polymer ?
#
loop_
_entity_poly.entity_id
_entity_poly.type
_entity_poly.pdbx_seq_one_letter_code
_entity_poly.pdbx_strand_id
1 'polypeptide(L)'
;MMNSLLRATRDAGQIPLSWAGSTLEMDYLNFGDALSPVMVALLSGLDVARVPTRSKSVRMGAVGTIGHGFEGGEVWFWGTGCSGWKNPSAPVPERLPFTVPPESTFHVPASRGPVSARLLGGKAKGGVYGDPVWLLPRFYRPKVEKKWDVGVILHLSELADRSFAQANPRADYKRFEVPAELAGKVHLISTVTPIGIGGLKDKVDEILACRRIVSTSLHGMVIAESYGIPCLYFSPQGNEPGLAQTDLDPEGTTDLRIVDLYTGIGKPKIWSYSQPRNLATDWQDVIETIDDVWEPVSIDEDALINAFPLEAKPLVAPAGKTVWDHPVLTGLVLQHSVEELRREDRKRVALARAGGAKAEAPAAAVAVAKPAPALKVVSAMTVPSTPVSAAKPAAASASGAPLTDGSAALARAPEPEPVPAPVAAPTKIGPVSRERLETLLRFNAKRLSIPLSWVATTSEHPHANLGDALSAVVVAAIAGVPVRRAAFDDASERMVAVGTIGHAQKNGVLHFWGTGMDATLNPVDRSIRQYIRPQNTDFVVHGVRGRKTQAVLRGQGIKVPDVFGDPVWFLPRIMPMKHVKKTHELGVILHISELASMDPQAGVKEALKRYNIPPSLAGSIRLINTYTAPKVDAFAAKVEEIVSCKRIISTSLHGMVIAETYGVPCGWFGTYEGGRLLLDVDDPENRIDHRIRDFYSGVGKPGVIAFCRDRSLETPWEDVITWIDETWQPLRYDGRDLFEAFPVAQGVSFDDALWPVSGDVYARIPF
;
A
#
# COMPACT_ATOMS: atom_id res chain seq x y z
N MET A 1 6.47 -18.52 -39.32
CA MET A 1 5.99 -19.30 -38.15
C MET A 1 5.27 -18.31 -37.24
N MET A 2 4.00 -18.55 -36.87
CA MET A 2 3.22 -17.62 -36.03
C MET A 2 3.83 -17.58 -34.62
N ASN A 3 4.18 -16.38 -34.10
CA ASN A 3 4.72 -16.29 -32.75
C ASN A 3 3.67 -16.74 -31.70
N SER A 4 4.12 -17.28 -30.57
CA SER A 4 3.26 -17.92 -29.57
C SER A 4 2.27 -16.92 -28.95
N LEU A 5 2.68 -15.65 -28.79
CA LEU A 5 1.85 -14.59 -28.25
C LEU A 5 0.68 -14.27 -29.19
N LEU A 6 0.91 -14.21 -30.51
CA LEU A 6 -0.15 -14.02 -31.50
C LEU A 6 -1.12 -15.19 -31.50
N ARG A 7 -0.63 -16.42 -31.34
CA ARG A 7 -1.50 -17.59 -31.18
C ARG A 7 -2.37 -17.48 -29.93
N ALA A 8 -1.75 -17.23 -28.76
CA ALA A 8 -2.47 -17.08 -27.50
C ALA A 8 -3.51 -15.95 -27.54
N THR A 9 -3.18 -14.84 -28.20
CA THR A 9 -4.09 -13.71 -28.39
C THR A 9 -5.28 -14.07 -29.27
N ARG A 10 -5.05 -14.80 -30.38
CA ARG A 10 -6.13 -15.25 -31.29
C ARG A 10 -7.07 -16.25 -30.61
N ASP A 11 -6.52 -17.17 -29.82
CA ASP A 11 -7.30 -18.21 -29.14
C ASP A 11 -8.17 -17.62 -28.02
N ALA A 12 -7.67 -16.63 -27.29
CA ALA A 12 -8.36 -16.03 -26.15
C ALA A 12 -9.20 -14.79 -26.50
N GLY A 13 -8.96 -14.14 -27.65
CA GLY A 13 -9.57 -12.86 -28.02
C GLY A 13 -9.07 -11.66 -27.20
N GLN A 14 -8.10 -11.86 -26.30
CA GLN A 14 -7.48 -10.84 -25.45
C GLN A 14 -5.97 -11.06 -25.39
N ILE A 15 -5.21 -9.98 -25.23
CA ILE A 15 -3.74 -10.05 -25.17
C ILE A 15 -3.31 -10.42 -23.74
N PRO A 16 -2.61 -11.56 -23.52
CA PRO A 16 -2.08 -11.88 -22.20
C PRO A 16 -0.95 -10.91 -21.83
N LEU A 17 -1.19 -10.06 -20.83
CA LEU A 17 -0.28 -8.99 -20.41
C LEU A 17 -0.01 -9.06 -18.91
N SER A 18 1.25 -8.86 -18.53
CA SER A 18 1.67 -8.70 -17.13
C SER A 18 2.22 -7.29 -16.92
N TRP A 19 1.73 -6.61 -15.89
CA TRP A 19 2.19 -5.29 -15.48
C TRP A 19 2.08 -5.10 -13.97
N ALA A 20 2.76 -4.09 -13.44
CA ALA A 20 2.66 -3.66 -12.05
C ALA A 20 1.38 -2.84 -11.81
N GLY A 21 0.22 -3.48 -11.88
CA GLY A 21 -1.08 -2.83 -11.62
C GLY A 21 -1.62 -3.03 -10.21
N SER A 22 -2.58 -2.18 -9.83
CA SER A 22 -3.25 -2.16 -8.53
C SER A 22 -3.90 -3.49 -8.15
N THR A 23 -3.76 -3.90 -6.88
CA THR A 23 -4.52 -5.01 -6.30
C THR A 23 -5.85 -4.49 -5.72
N LEU A 24 -6.76 -5.38 -5.31
CA LEU A 24 -7.98 -5.00 -4.57
C LEU A 24 -7.67 -4.37 -3.19
N GLU A 25 -6.44 -4.45 -2.70
CA GLU A 25 -5.99 -3.84 -1.45
C GLU A 25 -5.54 -2.37 -1.65
N MET A 26 -5.34 -1.95 -2.90
CA MET A 26 -4.91 -0.61 -3.28
C MET A 26 -6.11 0.15 -3.84
N ASP A 27 -6.28 1.41 -3.44
CA ASP A 27 -7.33 2.33 -3.92
C ASP A 27 -6.82 3.34 -4.97
N TYR A 28 -5.60 3.13 -5.47
CA TYR A 28 -4.93 3.99 -6.43
C TYR A 28 -4.23 3.20 -7.54
N LEU A 29 -4.00 3.85 -8.68
CA LEU A 29 -3.12 3.34 -9.73
C LEU A 29 -1.78 4.07 -9.68
N ASN A 30 -0.66 3.35 -9.83
CA ASN A 30 0.60 3.97 -10.25
C ASN A 30 0.43 4.39 -11.71
N PHE A 31 0.43 5.70 -11.96
CA PHE A 31 0.14 6.29 -13.27
C PHE A 31 0.98 5.68 -14.39
N GLY A 32 2.30 5.59 -14.20
CA GLY A 32 3.20 5.08 -15.24
C GLY A 32 2.95 3.60 -15.56
N ASP A 33 2.90 2.75 -14.54
CA ASP A 33 2.70 1.32 -14.74
C ASP A 33 1.29 0.98 -15.25
N ALA A 34 0.28 1.78 -14.88
CA ALA A 34 -1.10 1.64 -15.36
C ALA A 34 -1.28 2.03 -16.83
N LEU A 35 -0.34 2.76 -17.44
CA LEU A 35 -0.33 3.01 -18.88
C LEU A 35 0.10 1.78 -19.69
N SER A 36 0.67 0.75 -19.07
CA SER A 36 1.02 -0.51 -19.75
C SER A 36 -0.16 -1.14 -20.52
N PRO A 37 -1.28 -1.51 -19.86
CA PRO A 37 -2.44 -2.04 -20.58
C PRO A 37 -3.05 -1.04 -21.55
N VAL A 38 -2.97 0.26 -21.27
CA VAL A 38 -3.48 1.32 -22.15
C VAL A 38 -2.69 1.36 -23.46
N MET A 39 -1.37 1.43 -23.42
CA MET A 39 -0.54 1.52 -24.63
C MET A 39 -0.66 0.27 -25.51
N VAL A 40 -0.76 -0.90 -24.89
CA VAL A 40 -0.97 -2.17 -25.60
C VAL A 40 -2.34 -2.19 -26.29
N ALA A 41 -3.40 -1.79 -25.59
CA ALA A 41 -4.74 -1.70 -26.16
C ALA A 41 -4.83 -0.65 -27.28
N LEU A 42 -4.21 0.53 -27.07
CA LEU A 42 -4.12 1.60 -28.05
C LEU A 42 -3.49 1.14 -29.35
N LEU A 43 -2.34 0.44 -29.29
CA LEU A 43 -1.62 0.04 -30.50
C LEU A 43 -2.22 -1.19 -31.19
N SER A 44 -2.72 -2.16 -30.42
CA SER A 44 -3.25 -3.42 -30.95
C SER A 44 -4.71 -3.35 -31.38
N GLY A 45 -5.47 -2.41 -30.82
CA GLY A 45 -6.92 -2.34 -30.99
C GLY A 45 -7.69 -3.41 -30.21
N LEU A 46 -7.02 -4.18 -29.35
CA LEU A 46 -7.57 -5.31 -28.61
C LEU A 46 -7.57 -5.05 -27.10
N ASP A 47 -8.47 -5.74 -26.40
CA ASP A 47 -8.48 -5.78 -24.95
C ASP A 47 -7.33 -6.68 -24.42
N VAL A 48 -6.97 -6.49 -23.14
CA VAL A 48 -5.88 -7.20 -22.48
C VAL A 48 -6.40 -8.08 -21.35
N ALA A 49 -5.85 -9.28 -21.26
CA ALA A 49 -6.07 -10.20 -20.16
C ALA A 49 -4.87 -10.15 -19.22
N ARG A 50 -5.11 -9.81 -17.95
CA ARG A 50 -4.04 -9.81 -16.95
C ARG A 50 -3.52 -11.24 -16.72
N VAL A 51 -2.20 -11.38 -16.70
CA VAL A 51 -1.48 -12.61 -16.34
C VAL A 51 -0.44 -12.25 -15.25
N PRO A 52 -0.21 -13.10 -14.23
CA PRO A 52 0.85 -12.88 -13.26
C PRO A 52 2.23 -12.76 -13.92
N THR A 53 3.11 -11.90 -13.38
CA THR A 53 4.50 -11.82 -13.84
C THR A 53 5.25 -13.14 -13.63
N ARG A 54 4.87 -13.95 -12.63
CA ARG A 54 5.35 -15.32 -12.42
C ARG A 54 4.29 -16.32 -12.89
N SER A 55 4.47 -16.89 -14.07
CA SER A 55 3.50 -17.77 -14.71
C SER A 55 4.18 -18.70 -15.73
N LYS A 56 3.55 -19.83 -16.05
CA LYS A 56 3.98 -20.68 -17.19
C LYS A 56 3.26 -20.33 -18.49
N SER A 57 2.26 -19.45 -18.44
CA SER A 57 1.53 -18.99 -19.61
C SER A 57 2.35 -17.99 -20.42
N VAL A 58 2.19 -18.05 -21.75
CA VAL A 58 2.72 -17.04 -22.67
C VAL A 58 2.10 -15.68 -22.31
N ARG A 59 2.93 -14.66 -22.20
CA ARG A 59 2.48 -13.31 -21.86
C ARG A 59 3.43 -12.24 -22.37
N MET A 60 2.95 -11.00 -22.38
CA MET A 60 3.74 -9.83 -22.72
C MET A 60 4.05 -9.00 -21.46
N GLY A 61 5.20 -8.34 -21.45
CA GLY A 61 5.48 -7.19 -20.60
C GLY A 61 5.61 -5.94 -21.47
N ALA A 62 5.02 -4.83 -21.03
CA ALA A 62 5.14 -3.53 -21.68
C ALA A 62 5.18 -2.42 -20.63
N VAL A 63 5.95 -1.36 -20.86
CA VAL A 63 6.05 -0.18 -19.95
C VAL A 63 6.56 -0.56 -18.53
N GLY A 64 7.19 0.38 -17.83
CA GLY A 64 7.62 0.15 -16.44
C GLY A 64 8.91 -0.68 -16.28
N THR A 65 9.56 -0.56 -15.12
CA THR A 65 10.83 -1.27 -14.81
C THR A 65 10.54 -2.61 -14.13
N ILE A 66 9.86 -3.50 -14.85
CA ILE A 66 9.30 -4.73 -14.26
C ILE A 66 9.91 -6.02 -14.79
N GLY A 67 10.82 -5.95 -15.77
CA GLY A 67 11.40 -7.13 -16.43
C GLY A 67 12.04 -8.13 -15.47
N HIS A 68 12.66 -7.64 -14.39
CA HIS A 68 13.29 -8.46 -13.35
C HIS A 68 12.31 -9.29 -12.51
N GLY A 69 11.02 -8.95 -12.55
CA GLY A 69 9.95 -9.64 -11.82
C GLY A 69 9.30 -10.79 -12.58
N PHE A 70 9.69 -11.03 -13.84
CA PHE A 70 9.15 -12.10 -14.66
C PHE A 70 9.87 -13.43 -14.41
N GLU A 71 9.08 -14.50 -14.26
CA GLU A 71 9.58 -15.86 -13.99
C GLU A 71 8.66 -16.91 -14.61
N GLY A 72 9.25 -17.96 -15.18
CA GLY A 72 8.59 -19.03 -15.92
C GLY A 72 8.00 -18.66 -17.28
N GLY A 73 7.91 -19.68 -18.14
CA GLY A 73 7.17 -19.63 -19.39
C GLY A 73 7.79 -18.71 -20.44
N GLU A 74 7.03 -18.44 -21.49
CA GLU A 74 7.47 -17.56 -22.57
C GLU A 74 6.99 -16.12 -22.34
N VAL A 75 7.90 -15.15 -22.45
CA VAL A 75 7.61 -13.72 -22.23
C VAL A 75 8.09 -12.89 -23.39
N TRP A 76 7.23 -12.02 -23.90
CA TRP A 76 7.55 -11.05 -24.93
C TRP A 76 7.65 -9.65 -24.32
N PHE A 77 8.75 -8.94 -24.50
CA PHE A 77 8.95 -7.60 -23.97
C PHE A 77 8.83 -6.55 -25.07
N TRP A 78 8.00 -5.54 -24.85
CA TRP A 78 7.87 -4.38 -25.72
C TRP A 78 8.14 -3.11 -24.91
N GLY A 79 9.36 -2.58 -25.05
CA GLY A 79 9.78 -1.34 -24.40
C GLY A 79 9.83 -1.39 -22.86
N THR A 80 9.86 -2.60 -22.29
CA THR A 80 9.94 -2.83 -20.84
C THR A 80 11.34 -2.54 -20.32
N GLY A 81 11.42 -1.96 -19.12
CA GLY A 81 12.67 -1.78 -18.39
C GLY A 81 12.98 -2.94 -17.43
N CYS A 82 14.26 -3.14 -17.11
CA CYS A 82 14.73 -4.17 -16.18
C CYS A 82 15.67 -3.57 -15.12
N SER A 83 15.64 -4.14 -13.92
CA SER A 83 16.57 -3.82 -12.83
C SER A 83 17.73 -4.81 -12.88
N GLY A 84 18.94 -4.36 -12.55
CA GLY A 84 20.08 -5.26 -12.31
C GLY A 84 19.90 -6.16 -11.07
N TRP A 85 18.87 -5.91 -10.25
CA TRP A 85 18.56 -6.64 -9.03
C TRP A 85 17.22 -7.40 -9.18
N LYS A 86 17.18 -8.65 -8.73
CA LYS A 86 15.98 -9.49 -8.67
C LYS A 86 14.96 -8.95 -7.65
N ASN A 87 15.46 -8.30 -6.61
CA ASN A 87 14.70 -7.73 -5.49
C ASN A 87 15.16 -6.28 -5.23
N PRO A 88 14.91 -5.33 -6.16
CA PRO A 88 15.44 -3.96 -6.05
C PRO A 88 14.93 -3.19 -4.82
N SER A 89 13.78 -3.61 -4.28
CA SER A 89 13.20 -3.05 -3.05
C SER A 89 13.90 -3.52 -1.77
N ALA A 90 14.75 -4.56 -1.84
CA ALA A 90 15.49 -5.04 -0.68
C ALA A 90 16.60 -4.06 -0.27
N PRO A 91 17.00 -4.05 1.03
CA PRO A 91 18.19 -3.34 1.49
C PRO A 91 19.41 -3.72 0.65
N VAL A 92 20.32 -2.76 0.42
CA VAL A 92 21.50 -2.95 -0.46
C VAL A 92 22.28 -4.25 -0.16
N PRO A 93 22.56 -4.62 1.10
CA PRO A 93 23.28 -5.86 1.41
C PRO A 93 22.53 -7.15 1.05
N GLU A 94 21.20 -7.07 0.87
CA GLU A 94 20.32 -8.20 0.59
C GLU A 94 19.91 -8.28 -0.89
N ARG A 95 20.39 -7.35 -1.72
CA ARG A 95 20.06 -7.33 -3.15
C ARG A 95 20.75 -8.46 -3.87
N LEU A 96 19.96 -9.25 -4.57
CA LEU A 96 20.38 -10.37 -5.40
C LEU A 96 20.50 -9.90 -6.84
N PRO A 97 21.61 -10.18 -7.55
CA PRO A 97 21.74 -9.84 -8.95
C PRO A 97 20.64 -10.55 -9.76
N PHE A 98 20.08 -9.84 -10.73
CA PHE A 98 19.11 -10.41 -11.65
C PHE A 98 19.82 -11.23 -12.73
N THR A 99 19.35 -12.45 -12.92
CA THR A 99 19.63 -13.28 -14.09
C THR A 99 18.31 -13.81 -14.61
N VAL A 100 18.22 -14.02 -15.94
CA VAL A 100 17.03 -14.61 -16.56
C VAL A 100 16.83 -16.02 -15.97
N PRO A 101 15.66 -16.31 -15.35
CA PRO A 101 15.42 -17.61 -14.76
C PRO A 101 15.47 -18.74 -15.81
N PRO A 102 16.10 -19.90 -15.52
CA PRO A 102 16.31 -20.97 -16.51
C PRO A 102 15.03 -21.53 -17.14
N GLU A 103 13.91 -21.46 -16.43
CA GLU A 103 12.59 -21.91 -16.87
C GLU A 103 11.78 -20.85 -17.63
N SER A 104 12.42 -19.71 -17.93
CA SER A 104 11.87 -18.60 -18.71
C SER A 104 12.48 -18.53 -20.11
N THR A 105 11.65 -18.23 -21.10
CA THR A 105 12.08 -17.90 -22.46
C THR A 105 11.69 -16.46 -22.77
N PHE A 106 12.67 -15.56 -22.83
CA PHE A 106 12.44 -14.14 -23.06
C PHE A 106 12.69 -13.76 -24.52
N HIS A 107 11.71 -13.10 -25.12
CA HIS A 107 11.80 -12.47 -26.43
C HIS A 107 11.78 -10.96 -26.24
N VAL A 108 12.83 -10.28 -26.69
CA VAL A 108 13.00 -8.83 -26.47
C VAL A 108 13.06 -8.10 -27.82
N PRO A 109 11.94 -8.00 -28.56
CA PRO A 109 11.91 -7.24 -29.81
C PRO A 109 12.13 -5.75 -29.60
N ALA A 110 11.68 -5.19 -28.46
CA ALA A 110 12.07 -3.86 -28.00
C ALA A 110 12.22 -3.84 -26.48
N SER A 111 13.12 -2.99 -25.98
CA SER A 111 13.28 -2.73 -24.55
C SER A 111 13.33 -1.23 -24.32
N ARG A 112 13.29 -0.77 -23.07
CA ARG A 112 13.42 0.67 -22.81
C ARG A 112 14.74 1.23 -23.35
N GLY A 113 15.82 0.48 -23.17
CA GLY A 113 17.16 0.86 -23.56
C GLY A 113 18.17 -0.29 -23.50
N PRO A 114 19.45 0.01 -23.76
CA PRO A 114 20.49 -1.01 -23.91
C PRO A 114 20.80 -1.79 -22.63
N VAL A 115 20.59 -1.20 -21.45
CA VAL A 115 20.80 -1.89 -20.16
C VAL A 115 19.72 -2.95 -20.00
N SER A 116 18.45 -2.59 -20.23
CA SER A 116 17.34 -3.52 -20.16
C SER A 116 17.42 -4.62 -21.21
N ALA A 117 17.81 -4.28 -22.44
CA ALA A 117 18.07 -5.26 -23.49
C ALA A 117 19.09 -6.31 -23.02
N ARG A 118 20.23 -5.87 -22.48
CA ARG A 118 21.30 -6.75 -21.97
C ARG A 118 20.80 -7.67 -20.86
N LEU A 119 20.12 -7.11 -19.86
CA LEU A 119 19.63 -7.85 -18.69
C LEU A 119 18.59 -8.91 -19.06
N LEU A 120 17.73 -8.61 -20.05
CA LEU A 120 16.67 -9.52 -20.49
C LEU A 120 17.13 -10.52 -21.56
N GLY A 121 18.42 -10.55 -21.91
CA GLY A 121 18.98 -11.45 -22.94
C GLY A 121 18.70 -11.02 -24.39
N GLY A 122 18.30 -9.76 -24.60
CA GLY A 122 18.12 -9.14 -25.91
C GLY A 122 19.41 -8.57 -26.52
N LYS A 123 19.29 -7.96 -27.70
CA LYS A 123 20.41 -7.29 -28.38
C LYS A 123 20.68 -5.92 -27.74
N ALA A 124 21.79 -5.82 -27.00
CA ALA A 124 22.21 -4.57 -26.36
C ALA A 124 22.79 -3.50 -27.32
N LYS A 125 23.24 -3.90 -28.52
CA LYS A 125 23.72 -2.99 -29.57
C LYS A 125 22.86 -3.16 -30.82
N GLY A 126 22.35 -2.05 -31.35
CA GLY A 126 21.46 -2.05 -32.52
C GLY A 126 20.09 -2.68 -32.26
N GLY A 127 19.66 -2.77 -31.00
CA GLY A 127 18.29 -3.12 -30.63
C GLY A 127 17.33 -1.95 -30.83
N VAL A 128 16.03 -2.24 -30.80
CA VAL A 128 14.97 -1.22 -30.79
C VAL A 128 14.74 -0.77 -29.35
N TYR A 129 14.83 0.54 -29.11
CA TYR A 129 14.74 1.15 -27.79
C TYR A 129 13.61 2.18 -27.72
N GLY A 130 12.97 2.25 -26.56
CA GLY A 130 11.95 3.24 -26.25
C GLY A 130 10.92 2.72 -25.26
N ASP A 131 10.35 3.63 -24.48
CA ASP A 131 9.19 3.33 -23.63
C ASP A 131 7.90 3.49 -24.47
N PRO A 132 6.96 2.52 -24.48
CA PRO A 132 5.75 2.61 -25.30
C PRO A 132 4.90 3.84 -25.03
N VAL A 133 4.94 4.41 -23.82
CA VAL A 133 4.23 5.65 -23.47
C VAL A 133 4.64 6.82 -24.37
N TRP A 134 5.82 6.78 -24.98
CA TRP A 134 6.26 7.76 -25.97
C TRP A 134 5.31 7.90 -27.16
N LEU A 135 4.56 6.85 -27.49
CA LEU A 135 3.60 6.85 -28.60
C LEU A 135 2.26 7.48 -28.24
N LEU A 136 2.00 7.81 -26.96
CA LEU A 136 0.73 8.38 -26.50
C LEU A 136 0.30 9.66 -27.26
N PRO A 137 1.20 10.58 -27.65
CA PRO A 137 0.85 11.71 -28.50
C PRO A 137 0.28 11.32 -29.86
N ARG A 138 0.50 10.11 -30.39
CA ARG A 138 -0.17 9.69 -31.64
C ARG A 138 -1.68 9.45 -31.45
N PHE A 139 -2.11 9.20 -30.22
CA PHE A 139 -3.49 8.85 -29.87
C PHE A 139 -4.24 9.99 -29.19
N TYR A 140 -3.54 10.83 -28.43
CA TYR A 140 -4.17 11.86 -27.61
C TYR A 140 -3.41 13.19 -27.66
N ARG A 141 -3.95 14.16 -28.41
CA ARG A 141 -3.45 15.54 -28.51
C ARG A 141 -4.56 16.54 -28.20
N PRO A 142 -5.03 16.61 -26.95
CA PRO A 142 -6.04 17.59 -26.57
C PRO A 142 -5.51 19.02 -26.71
N LYS A 143 -6.41 19.97 -26.90
CA LYS A 143 -6.10 21.39 -26.67
C LYS A 143 -6.26 21.65 -25.18
N VAL A 144 -5.15 21.81 -24.47
CA VAL A 144 -5.12 22.04 -23.01
C VAL A 144 -4.64 23.46 -22.74
N GLU A 145 -5.38 24.19 -21.92
CA GLU A 145 -4.95 25.50 -21.41
C GLU A 145 -3.77 25.33 -20.46
N LYS A 146 -2.72 26.14 -20.65
CA LYS A 146 -1.55 26.14 -19.77
C LYS A 146 -1.88 26.88 -18.48
N LYS A 147 -1.81 26.17 -17.35
CA LYS A 147 -2.19 26.68 -16.01
C LYS A 147 -0.98 27.04 -15.14
N TRP A 148 0.12 26.30 -15.29
CA TRP A 148 1.27 26.39 -14.41
C TRP A 148 2.56 26.62 -15.19
N ASP A 149 3.47 27.41 -14.63
CA ASP A 149 4.77 27.72 -15.24
C ASP A 149 5.71 26.53 -15.18
N VAL A 150 5.64 25.72 -14.12
CA VAL A 150 6.37 24.45 -13.99
C VAL A 150 5.56 23.41 -13.20
N GLY A 151 5.48 22.20 -13.74
CA GLY A 151 4.98 21.02 -13.05
C GLY A 151 6.13 20.21 -12.46
N VAL A 152 5.99 19.73 -11.24
CA VAL A 152 6.99 18.93 -10.53
C VAL A 152 6.41 17.54 -10.33
N ILE A 153 6.92 16.54 -11.06
CA ILE A 153 6.38 15.17 -10.98
C ILE A 153 7.24 14.36 -10.01
N LEU A 154 6.63 13.98 -8.87
CA LEU A 154 7.30 13.27 -7.79
C LEU A 154 7.25 11.77 -8.01
N HIS A 155 8.38 11.09 -7.82
CA HIS A 155 8.39 9.64 -7.78
C HIS A 155 7.62 9.12 -6.54
N LEU A 156 7.00 7.94 -6.65
CA LEU A 156 6.19 7.32 -5.60
C LEU A 156 6.89 7.20 -4.23
N SER A 157 8.22 7.04 -4.23
CA SER A 157 9.03 6.96 -3.00
C SER A 157 9.23 8.30 -2.28
N GLU A 158 8.93 9.40 -2.96
CA GLU A 158 9.07 10.78 -2.45
C GLU A 158 7.74 11.36 -1.97
N LEU A 159 6.64 10.64 -2.20
CA LEU A 159 5.33 10.97 -1.66
C LEU A 159 5.17 10.43 -0.23
N ALA A 160 4.67 11.26 0.67
CA ALA A 160 4.33 10.91 2.06
C ALA A 160 3.16 9.93 2.14
N ASP A 161 2.28 9.94 1.14
CA ASP A 161 1.11 9.08 1.05
C ASP A 161 0.83 8.63 -0.39
N ARG A 162 -0.35 8.05 -0.62
CA ARG A 162 -0.85 7.62 -1.94
C ARG A 162 -2.12 8.38 -2.32
N SER A 163 -2.28 9.60 -1.79
CA SER A 163 -3.38 10.47 -2.17
C SER A 163 -3.24 10.90 -3.64
N PHE A 164 -4.35 10.83 -4.37
CA PHE A 164 -4.47 11.36 -5.72
C PHE A 164 -5.13 12.75 -5.75
N ALA A 165 -5.65 13.24 -4.62
CA ALA A 165 -6.29 14.56 -4.54
C ALA A 165 -5.29 15.71 -4.66
N GLN A 166 -4.08 15.51 -4.14
CA GLN A 166 -2.95 16.43 -4.26
C GLN A 166 -1.64 15.66 -4.10
N ALA A 167 -0.54 16.19 -4.63
CA ALA A 167 0.78 15.66 -4.35
C ALA A 167 1.22 16.07 -2.95
N ASN A 168 1.49 15.08 -2.09
CA ASN A 168 2.04 15.29 -0.76
C ASN A 168 3.48 14.78 -0.71
N PRO A 169 4.49 15.64 -0.94
CA PRO A 169 5.89 15.26 -0.76
C PRO A 169 6.18 14.88 0.69
N ARG A 170 7.19 14.04 0.91
CA ARG A 170 7.69 13.80 2.27
C ARG A 170 8.21 15.09 2.89
N ALA A 171 7.88 15.32 4.16
CA ALA A 171 8.21 16.55 4.88
C ALA A 171 9.73 16.80 5.03
N ASP A 172 10.55 15.75 4.98
CA ASP A 172 12.02 15.87 5.00
C ASP A 172 12.61 16.38 3.68
N TYR A 173 11.81 16.49 2.62
CA TYR A 173 12.26 16.88 1.27
C TYR A 173 11.94 18.34 0.98
N LYS A 174 12.75 19.25 1.53
CA LYS A 174 12.65 20.70 1.33
C LYS A 174 12.64 21.13 -0.14
N ARG A 175 13.22 20.32 -1.04
CA ARG A 175 13.23 20.55 -2.49
C ARG A 175 11.85 20.64 -3.15
N PHE A 176 10.78 20.30 -2.43
CA PHE A 176 9.41 20.41 -2.91
C PHE A 176 8.62 21.54 -2.22
N GLU A 177 9.25 22.31 -1.34
CA GLU A 177 8.64 23.48 -0.74
C GLU A 177 8.34 24.52 -1.82
N VAL A 178 7.07 24.92 -1.91
CA VAL A 178 6.61 25.96 -2.82
C VAL A 178 6.27 27.20 -1.99
N PRO A 179 7.03 28.31 -2.12
CA PRO A 179 6.70 29.57 -1.48
C PRO A 179 5.30 30.05 -1.85
N ALA A 180 4.61 30.75 -0.93
CA ALA A 180 3.22 31.16 -1.11
C ALA A 180 3.03 32.09 -2.33
N GLU A 181 4.03 32.90 -2.65
CA GLU A 181 4.08 33.77 -3.83
C GLU A 181 4.14 33.01 -5.17
N LEU A 182 4.48 31.72 -5.13
CA LEU A 182 4.50 30.81 -6.28
C LEU A 182 3.33 29.82 -6.26
N ALA A 183 2.42 29.91 -5.28
CA ALA A 183 1.22 29.09 -5.20
C ALA A 183 0.30 29.41 -6.40
N GLY A 184 0.32 28.55 -7.41
CA GLY A 184 -0.37 28.75 -8.70
C GLY A 184 0.56 28.87 -9.91
N LYS A 185 1.89 29.00 -9.70
CA LYS A 185 2.90 28.91 -10.76
C LYS A 185 3.63 27.57 -10.77
N VAL A 186 3.98 27.09 -9.58
CA VAL A 186 4.60 25.77 -9.37
C VAL A 186 3.52 24.78 -8.96
N HIS A 187 3.41 23.66 -9.67
CA HIS A 187 2.39 22.64 -9.43
C HIS A 187 3.01 21.28 -9.13
N LEU A 188 2.77 20.76 -7.93
CA LEU A 188 3.26 19.45 -7.55
C LEU A 188 2.29 18.37 -8.05
N ILE A 189 2.82 17.41 -8.81
CA ILE A 189 2.06 16.35 -9.48
C ILE A 189 2.43 15.00 -8.90
N SER A 190 1.42 14.31 -8.38
CA SER A 190 1.54 12.94 -7.87
C SER A 190 1.55 11.94 -9.01
N THR A 191 2.36 10.89 -8.92
CA THR A 191 2.35 9.73 -9.85
C THR A 191 1.27 8.70 -9.54
N VAL A 192 0.29 9.03 -8.69
CA VAL A 192 -0.89 8.17 -8.46
C VAL A 192 -2.17 8.80 -9.00
N THR A 193 -3.13 7.96 -9.32
CA THR A 193 -4.46 8.36 -9.84
C THR A 193 -5.57 7.52 -9.20
N PRO A 194 -6.83 7.99 -9.19
CA PRO A 194 -7.96 7.15 -8.86
C PRO A 194 -8.04 5.94 -9.81
N ILE A 195 -8.68 4.86 -9.36
CA ILE A 195 -8.86 3.68 -10.19
C ILE A 195 -9.84 3.98 -11.33
N GLY A 196 -9.32 3.98 -12.55
CA GLY A 196 -10.10 4.08 -13.77
C GLY A 196 -9.42 4.88 -14.88
N ILE A 197 -9.97 4.78 -16.08
CA ILE A 197 -9.45 5.47 -17.26
C ILE A 197 -9.56 6.99 -17.13
N GLY A 198 -10.63 7.49 -16.51
CA GLY A 198 -10.79 8.93 -16.26
C GLY A 198 -9.62 9.51 -15.49
N GLY A 199 -9.20 8.86 -14.39
CA GLY A 199 -8.06 9.30 -13.59
C GLY A 199 -6.73 9.31 -14.36
N LEU A 200 -6.50 8.34 -15.25
CA LEU A 200 -5.32 8.33 -16.11
C LEU A 200 -5.34 9.49 -17.13
N LYS A 201 -6.49 9.72 -17.77
CA LYS A 201 -6.68 10.86 -18.69
C LYS A 201 -6.45 12.19 -17.97
N ASP A 202 -7.06 12.37 -16.80
CA ASP A 202 -6.97 13.62 -16.04
C ASP A 202 -5.52 13.90 -15.62
N LYS A 203 -4.75 12.85 -15.28
CA LYS A 203 -3.32 12.98 -14.98
C LYS A 203 -2.49 13.38 -16.21
N VAL A 204 -2.81 12.84 -17.39
CA VAL A 204 -2.18 13.28 -18.64
C VAL A 204 -2.51 14.76 -18.87
N ASP A 205 -3.78 15.15 -18.79
CA ASP A 205 -4.21 16.54 -18.98
C ASP A 205 -3.55 17.51 -17.98
N GLU A 206 -3.39 17.09 -16.73
CA GLU A 206 -2.68 17.85 -15.69
C GLU A 206 -1.21 18.11 -16.07
N ILE A 207 -0.49 17.08 -16.56
CA ILE A 207 0.88 17.24 -17.06
C ILE A 207 0.90 18.16 -18.28
N LEU A 208 -0.03 17.97 -19.22
CA LEU A 208 -0.14 18.80 -20.43
C LEU A 208 -0.50 20.26 -20.15
N ALA A 209 -1.11 20.56 -19.00
CA ALA A 209 -1.41 21.92 -18.56
C ALA A 209 -0.17 22.66 -18.01
N CYS A 210 0.96 21.99 -17.83
CA CYS A 210 2.21 22.62 -17.40
C CYS A 210 2.98 23.17 -18.61
N ARG A 211 3.62 24.34 -18.45
CA ARG A 211 4.52 24.89 -19.47
C ARG A 211 5.86 24.18 -19.53
N ARG A 212 6.35 23.73 -18.37
CA ARG A 212 7.62 23.01 -18.18
C ARG A 212 7.43 21.88 -17.18
N ILE A 213 8.33 20.90 -17.19
CA ILE A 213 8.33 19.79 -16.22
C ILE A 213 9.72 19.60 -15.61
N VAL A 214 9.78 19.45 -14.28
CA VAL A 214 10.90 18.75 -13.64
C VAL A 214 10.37 17.45 -13.03
N SER A 215 11.13 16.37 -13.16
CA SER A 215 10.66 15.06 -12.69
C SER A 215 11.78 14.21 -12.13
N THR A 216 11.52 13.58 -10.98
CA THR A 216 12.29 12.45 -10.45
C THR A 216 11.75 11.10 -10.94
N SER A 217 10.53 11.10 -11.48
CA SER A 217 9.87 9.94 -12.07
C SER A 217 10.25 9.79 -13.54
N LEU A 218 10.64 8.58 -13.94
CA LEU A 218 10.92 8.26 -15.35
C LEU A 218 9.72 8.59 -16.25
N HIS A 219 8.50 8.17 -15.89
CA HIS A 219 7.34 8.39 -16.76
C HIS A 219 6.95 9.87 -16.85
N GLY A 220 7.31 10.68 -15.85
CA GLY A 220 7.21 12.14 -15.97
C GLY A 220 8.12 12.67 -17.07
N MET A 221 9.35 12.17 -17.17
CA MET A 221 10.26 12.50 -18.27
C MET A 221 9.73 11.99 -19.62
N VAL A 222 9.34 10.71 -19.72
CA VAL A 222 8.82 10.11 -20.97
C VAL A 222 7.63 10.90 -21.53
N ILE A 223 6.67 11.28 -20.68
CA ILE A 223 5.50 12.06 -21.12
C ILE A 223 5.90 13.47 -21.52
N ALA A 224 6.72 14.16 -20.73
CA ALA A 224 7.16 15.51 -21.06
C ALA A 224 7.91 15.55 -22.41
N GLU A 225 8.90 14.67 -22.59
CA GLU A 225 9.69 14.58 -23.82
C GLU A 225 8.81 14.22 -25.04
N SER A 226 7.94 13.23 -24.91
CA SER A 226 7.09 12.79 -26.04
C SER A 226 6.06 13.84 -26.48
N TYR A 227 5.55 14.65 -25.56
CA TYR A 227 4.66 15.77 -25.87
C TYR A 227 5.40 17.07 -26.23
N GLY A 228 6.73 17.08 -26.19
CA GLY A 228 7.54 18.27 -26.44
C GLY A 228 7.37 19.36 -25.38
N ILE A 229 7.12 18.97 -24.14
CA ILE A 229 7.10 19.90 -22.99
C ILE A 229 8.53 20.05 -22.49
N PRO A 230 9.09 21.27 -22.43
CA PRO A 230 10.44 21.48 -21.91
C PRO A 230 10.62 20.88 -20.53
N CYS A 231 11.67 20.07 -20.34
CA CYS A 231 11.84 19.35 -19.09
C CYS A 231 13.28 19.02 -18.70
N LEU A 232 13.50 18.81 -17.40
CA LEU A 232 14.78 18.33 -16.87
C LEU A 232 14.58 17.21 -15.84
N TYR A 233 15.54 16.28 -15.82
CA TYR A 233 15.64 15.31 -14.73
C TYR A 233 15.97 16.03 -13.43
N PHE A 234 15.13 15.88 -12.42
CA PHE A 234 15.28 16.57 -11.13
C PHE A 234 16.16 15.74 -10.20
N SER A 235 17.46 15.68 -10.48
CA SER A 235 18.38 14.78 -9.79
C SER A 235 18.50 15.11 -8.29
N PRO A 236 18.30 14.14 -7.38
CA PRO A 236 18.61 14.32 -5.95
C PRO A 236 20.13 14.24 -5.67
N GLN A 237 20.95 14.03 -6.69
CA GLN A 237 22.39 13.78 -6.58
C GLN A 237 23.18 15.06 -6.85
N GLY A 238 24.16 15.33 -6.00
CA GLY A 238 24.98 16.55 -6.02
C GLY A 238 25.05 17.18 -4.63
N ASN A 239 26.06 18.02 -4.42
CA ASN A 239 26.21 18.77 -3.16
C ASN A 239 25.60 20.17 -3.25
N GLU A 240 25.47 20.72 -4.46
CA GLU A 240 25.00 22.08 -4.73
C GLU A 240 23.80 22.05 -5.69
N PRO A 241 22.75 22.87 -5.42
CA PRO A 241 21.65 23.05 -6.35
C PRO A 241 22.08 23.71 -7.66
N GLY A 242 21.42 23.36 -8.76
CA GLY A 242 21.57 24.05 -10.05
C GLY A 242 21.74 23.10 -11.25
N LEU A 243 21.98 23.70 -12.41
CA LEU A 243 22.25 22.98 -13.65
C LEU A 243 23.49 22.09 -13.52
N ALA A 244 23.34 20.83 -13.90
CA ALA A 244 24.43 19.87 -13.96
C ALA A 244 24.40 19.08 -15.28
N GLN A 245 25.57 18.72 -15.77
CA GLN A 245 25.70 17.72 -16.82
C GLN A 245 25.83 16.34 -16.17
N THR A 246 24.84 15.47 -16.38
CA THR A 246 24.80 14.13 -15.78
C THR A 246 25.29 13.08 -16.77
N ASP A 247 26.33 12.36 -16.35
CA ASP A 247 26.82 11.18 -17.07
C ASP A 247 25.85 10.01 -16.93
N LEU A 248 25.57 9.36 -18.06
CA LEU A 248 24.67 8.20 -18.12
C LEU A 248 25.45 6.89 -18.19
N ASP A 249 26.26 6.66 -17.16
CA ASP A 249 26.98 5.41 -16.95
C ASP A 249 26.07 4.38 -16.25
N PRO A 250 25.82 3.20 -16.84
CA PRO A 250 25.08 2.12 -16.18
C PRO A 250 25.68 1.64 -14.85
N GLU A 251 26.98 1.82 -14.65
CA GLU A 251 27.69 1.47 -13.42
C GLU A 251 27.86 2.68 -12.47
N GLY A 252 27.34 3.84 -12.87
CA GLY A 252 27.40 5.08 -12.10
C GLY A 252 26.31 5.20 -11.02
N THR A 253 26.17 6.39 -10.45
CA THR A 253 25.21 6.67 -9.38
C THR A 253 23.83 7.10 -9.90
N THR A 254 23.74 7.60 -11.12
CA THR A 254 22.50 8.07 -11.76
C THR A 254 21.42 6.98 -11.75
N ASP A 255 20.15 7.37 -11.60
CA ASP A 255 19.04 6.42 -11.64
C ASP A 255 19.07 5.61 -12.93
N LEU A 256 19.25 4.28 -12.80
CA LEU A 256 19.42 3.37 -13.92
C LEU A 256 18.26 3.44 -14.92
N ARG A 257 17.05 3.84 -14.49
CA ARG A 257 15.88 4.00 -15.36
C ARG A 257 16.05 5.18 -16.32
N ILE A 258 16.65 6.27 -15.84
CA ILE A 258 16.98 7.46 -16.64
C ILE A 258 18.15 7.13 -17.57
N VAL A 259 19.20 6.47 -17.04
CA VAL A 259 20.34 6.00 -17.82
C VAL A 259 19.86 5.14 -19.00
N ASP A 260 19.05 4.12 -18.72
CA ASP A 260 18.59 3.18 -19.74
C ASP A 260 17.77 3.87 -20.83
N LEU A 261 16.82 4.75 -20.46
CA LEU A 261 16.03 5.51 -21.45
C LEU A 261 16.92 6.37 -22.36
N TYR A 262 17.70 7.30 -21.78
CA TYR A 262 18.40 8.31 -22.57
C TYR A 262 19.59 7.75 -23.33
N THR A 263 20.26 6.70 -22.82
CA THR A 263 21.26 5.97 -23.63
C THR A 263 20.61 5.21 -24.78
N GLY A 264 19.38 4.73 -24.62
CA GLY A 264 18.55 4.19 -25.70
C GLY A 264 18.20 5.24 -26.77
N ILE A 265 18.07 6.51 -26.38
CA ILE A 265 17.87 7.66 -27.28
C ILE A 265 19.21 8.13 -27.89
N GLY A 266 20.33 7.50 -27.54
CA GLY A 266 21.66 7.84 -28.08
C GLY A 266 22.32 9.02 -27.38
N LYS A 267 21.83 9.44 -26.20
CA LYS A 267 22.48 10.45 -25.37
C LYS A 267 23.38 9.78 -24.32
N PRO A 268 24.70 10.02 -24.32
CA PRO A 268 25.61 9.53 -23.28
C PRO A 268 25.60 10.41 -22.02
N LYS A 269 25.09 11.64 -22.15
CA LYS A 269 24.94 12.63 -21.09
C LYS A 269 23.66 13.42 -21.31
N ILE A 270 23.08 13.93 -20.23
CA ILE A 270 21.93 14.85 -20.29
C ILE A 270 22.16 16.03 -19.36
N TRP A 271 21.48 17.13 -19.65
CA TRP A 271 21.28 18.19 -18.65
C TRP A 271 20.30 17.68 -17.59
N SER A 272 20.63 17.94 -16.33
CA SER A 272 19.74 17.71 -15.20
C SER A 272 19.80 18.92 -14.28
N TYR A 273 18.78 19.05 -13.44
CA TYR A 273 18.81 20.01 -12.35
C TYR A 273 19.13 19.26 -11.06
N SER A 274 20.34 19.46 -10.53
CA SER A 274 20.73 18.91 -9.23
C SER A 274 20.00 19.68 -8.14
N GLN A 275 19.35 18.96 -7.23
CA GLN A 275 18.71 19.58 -6.08
C GLN A 275 18.71 18.60 -4.91
N PRO A 276 19.61 18.80 -3.93
CA PRO A 276 19.63 18.01 -2.71
C PRO A 276 18.29 18.03 -1.97
N ARG A 277 17.91 16.88 -1.40
CA ARG A 277 16.59 16.70 -0.76
C ARG A 277 16.33 17.69 0.38
N ASN A 278 17.36 18.06 1.12
CA ASN A 278 17.29 18.89 2.32
C ASN A 278 17.41 20.40 2.03
N LEU A 279 17.52 20.81 0.77
CA LEU A 279 17.59 22.22 0.39
C LEU A 279 16.32 22.65 -0.33
N ALA A 280 15.84 23.85 -0.04
CA ALA A 280 14.73 24.46 -0.77
C ALA A 280 15.14 24.74 -2.22
N THR A 281 14.16 24.71 -3.13
CA THR A 281 14.40 24.90 -4.55
C THR A 281 14.19 26.36 -4.94
N ASP A 282 15.17 26.90 -5.68
CA ASP A 282 14.97 28.14 -6.43
C ASP A 282 14.17 27.82 -7.70
N TRP A 283 12.86 27.98 -7.61
CA TRP A 283 11.96 27.65 -8.72
C TRP A 283 12.13 28.56 -9.93
N GLN A 284 12.63 29.79 -9.74
CA GLN A 284 12.88 30.70 -10.86
C GLN A 284 14.11 30.22 -11.63
N ASP A 285 15.19 29.87 -10.92
CA ASP A 285 16.39 29.27 -11.52
C ASP A 285 16.07 27.96 -12.24
N VAL A 286 15.21 27.09 -11.67
CA VAL A 286 14.73 25.88 -12.36
C VAL A 286 14.04 26.22 -13.67
N ILE A 287 13.14 27.21 -13.68
CA ILE A 287 12.39 27.60 -14.88
C ILE A 287 13.32 28.14 -15.97
N GLU A 288 14.22 29.06 -15.60
CA GLU A 288 15.21 29.65 -16.51
C GLU A 288 16.16 28.59 -17.07
N THR A 289 16.65 27.70 -16.21
CA THR A 289 17.53 26.61 -16.61
C THR A 289 16.87 25.69 -17.64
N ILE A 290 15.59 25.32 -17.45
CA ILE A 290 14.87 24.49 -18.43
C ILE A 290 14.78 25.20 -19.78
N ASP A 291 14.45 26.50 -19.80
CA ASP A 291 14.35 27.28 -21.03
C ASP A 291 15.68 27.41 -21.76
N ASP A 292 16.78 27.49 -21.02
CA ASP A 292 18.12 27.70 -21.57
C ASP A 292 18.70 26.44 -22.21
N VAL A 293 18.43 25.26 -21.64
CA VAL A 293 19.18 24.04 -21.97
C VAL A 293 18.37 22.88 -22.53
N TRP A 294 17.04 22.89 -22.39
CA TRP A 294 16.24 21.79 -22.92
C TRP A 294 16.14 21.88 -24.44
N GLU A 295 16.34 20.75 -25.10
CA GLU A 295 16.15 20.59 -26.54
C GLU A 295 15.25 19.39 -26.79
N PRO A 296 14.33 19.45 -27.78
CA PRO A 296 13.49 18.32 -28.14
C PRO A 296 14.31 17.08 -28.48
N VAL A 297 13.88 15.93 -27.95
CA VAL A 297 14.44 14.62 -28.30
C VAL A 297 13.40 13.77 -29.00
N SER A 298 13.86 12.81 -29.81
CA SER A 298 12.99 11.90 -30.54
C SER A 298 13.54 10.48 -30.50
N ILE A 299 12.63 9.51 -30.58
CA ILE A 299 12.96 8.10 -30.83
C ILE A 299 12.49 7.69 -32.23
N ASP A 300 12.99 6.56 -32.72
CA ASP A 300 12.43 5.91 -33.90
C ASP A 300 11.11 5.23 -33.53
N GLU A 301 10.03 6.01 -33.55
CA GLU A 301 8.68 5.56 -33.21
C GLU A 301 8.21 4.42 -34.13
N ASP A 302 8.58 4.47 -35.41
CA ASP A 302 8.18 3.46 -36.38
C ASP A 302 8.93 2.15 -36.13
N ALA A 303 10.22 2.18 -35.75
CA ALA A 303 10.92 0.99 -35.27
C ALA A 303 10.28 0.42 -34.00
N LEU A 304 9.89 1.26 -33.04
CA LEU A 304 9.21 0.82 -31.82
C LEU A 304 7.85 0.16 -32.10
N ILE A 305 7.07 0.72 -33.03
CA ILE A 305 5.80 0.14 -33.50
C ILE A 305 6.04 -1.17 -34.26
N ASN A 306 7.03 -1.22 -35.15
CA ASN A 306 7.37 -2.42 -35.93
C ASN A 306 7.91 -3.56 -35.05
N ALA A 307 8.52 -3.22 -33.92
CA ALA A 307 8.96 -4.19 -32.91
C ALA A 307 7.81 -4.68 -32.01
N PHE A 308 6.60 -4.15 -32.15
CA PHE A 308 5.44 -4.65 -31.41
C PHE A 308 5.20 -6.13 -31.75
N PRO A 309 5.10 -7.04 -30.77
CA PRO A 309 5.00 -8.49 -31.03
C PRO A 309 3.72 -8.94 -31.76
N LEU A 310 2.75 -8.05 -31.94
CA LEU A 310 1.43 -8.34 -32.52
C LEU A 310 1.18 -7.43 -33.72
N GLU A 311 0.15 -7.75 -34.49
CA GLU A 311 -0.31 -6.88 -35.57
C GLU A 311 -0.81 -5.55 -34.99
N ALA A 312 -0.18 -4.43 -35.36
CA ALA A 312 -0.61 -3.10 -34.95
C ALA A 312 -1.91 -2.72 -35.68
N LYS A 313 -2.97 -2.49 -34.92
CA LYS A 313 -4.26 -1.96 -35.38
C LYS A 313 -4.69 -0.83 -34.44
N PRO A 314 -4.07 0.35 -34.57
CA PRO A 314 -4.23 1.44 -33.63
C PRO A 314 -5.71 1.82 -33.43
N LEU A 315 -6.13 2.04 -32.17
CA LEU A 315 -7.46 2.54 -31.86
C LEU A 315 -7.66 3.94 -32.44
N VAL A 316 -8.87 4.17 -32.94
CA VAL A 316 -9.33 5.48 -33.40
C VAL A 316 -10.36 6.00 -32.42
N ALA A 317 -10.25 7.28 -32.04
CA ALA A 317 -11.22 7.92 -31.15
C ALA A 317 -12.64 7.85 -31.74
N PRO A 318 -13.68 7.58 -30.93
CA PRO A 318 -15.06 7.68 -31.39
C PRO A 318 -15.38 9.10 -31.88
N ALA A 319 -16.33 9.22 -32.82
CA ALA A 319 -16.70 10.52 -33.39
C ALA A 319 -17.10 11.53 -32.29
N GLY A 320 -16.46 12.71 -32.32
CA GLY A 320 -16.70 13.79 -31.34
C GLY A 320 -16.16 13.52 -29.93
N LYS A 321 -15.39 12.45 -29.72
CA LYS A 321 -14.82 12.05 -28.42
C LYS A 321 -13.29 11.89 -28.51
N THR A 322 -12.67 11.51 -27.40
CA THR A 322 -11.23 11.23 -27.32
C THR A 322 -10.97 9.72 -27.32
N VAL A 323 -9.72 9.30 -27.48
CA VAL A 323 -9.37 7.87 -27.42
C VAL A 323 -9.71 7.24 -26.07
N TRP A 324 -9.69 8.02 -24.99
CA TRP A 324 -10.04 7.59 -23.63
C TRP A 324 -11.50 7.17 -23.48
N ASP A 325 -12.37 7.63 -24.38
CA ASP A 325 -13.79 7.26 -24.44
C ASP A 325 -14.03 5.95 -25.23
N HIS A 326 -12.98 5.35 -25.78
CA HIS A 326 -13.10 4.14 -26.58
C HIS A 326 -13.49 2.94 -25.69
N PRO A 327 -14.48 2.12 -26.08
CA PRO A 327 -14.98 1.01 -25.25
C PRO A 327 -13.91 0.03 -24.78
N VAL A 328 -12.89 -0.23 -25.61
CA VAL A 328 -11.74 -1.08 -25.26
C VAL A 328 -10.98 -0.51 -24.06
N LEU A 329 -10.76 0.81 -24.01
CA LEU A 329 -10.05 1.42 -22.88
C LEU A 329 -10.94 1.46 -21.64
N THR A 330 -12.19 1.93 -21.76
CA THR A 330 -13.12 2.01 -20.62
C THR A 330 -13.46 0.63 -20.02
N GLY A 331 -13.29 -0.44 -20.80
CA GLY A 331 -13.45 -1.82 -20.34
C GLY A 331 -12.22 -2.43 -19.65
N LEU A 332 -11.07 -1.73 -19.65
CA LEU A 332 -9.85 -2.25 -19.04
C LEU A 332 -10.02 -2.46 -17.53
N VAL A 333 -9.67 -3.67 -17.08
CA VAL A 333 -9.62 -4.02 -15.67
C VAL A 333 -8.25 -3.67 -15.10
N LEU A 334 -8.15 -2.50 -14.46
CA LEU A 334 -6.89 -1.95 -13.93
C LEU A 334 -6.57 -2.37 -12.49
N GLN A 335 -7.56 -2.91 -11.78
CA GLN A 335 -7.46 -3.43 -10.42
C GLN A 335 -7.83 -4.92 -10.39
N HIS A 336 -7.16 -5.74 -9.60
CA HIS A 336 -7.36 -7.20 -9.61
C HIS A 336 -7.20 -7.87 -8.25
N SER A 337 -7.90 -8.99 -8.06
CA SER A 337 -7.63 -9.92 -6.96
C SER A 337 -6.41 -10.79 -7.31
N VAL A 338 -5.41 -10.80 -6.43
CA VAL A 338 -4.21 -11.65 -6.61
C VAL A 338 -4.57 -13.13 -6.58
N GLU A 339 -5.53 -13.51 -5.73
CA GLU A 339 -5.99 -14.90 -5.62
C GLU A 339 -6.71 -15.35 -6.89
N GLU A 340 -7.64 -14.54 -7.38
CA GLU A 340 -8.40 -14.83 -8.59
C GLU A 340 -7.48 -14.89 -9.81
N LEU A 341 -6.56 -13.94 -9.93
CA LEU A 341 -5.57 -13.92 -11.00
C LEU A 341 -4.73 -15.21 -11.01
N ARG A 342 -4.25 -15.66 -9.84
CA ARG A 342 -3.51 -16.94 -9.71
C ARG A 342 -4.38 -18.16 -10.01
N ARG A 343 -5.66 -18.12 -9.66
CA ARG A 343 -6.61 -19.20 -9.96
C ARG A 343 -6.85 -19.32 -11.46
N GLU A 344 -7.09 -18.21 -12.14
CA GLU A 344 -7.27 -18.16 -13.59
C GLU A 344 -5.99 -18.57 -14.33
N ASP A 345 -4.82 -18.17 -13.84
CA ASP A 345 -3.53 -18.61 -14.38
C ASP A 345 -3.34 -20.14 -14.30
N ARG A 346 -3.64 -20.75 -13.14
CA ARG A 346 -3.61 -22.22 -13.00
C ARG A 346 -4.54 -22.92 -13.99
N LYS A 347 -5.73 -22.38 -14.23
CA LYS A 347 -6.67 -22.91 -15.23
C LYS A 347 -6.10 -22.80 -16.65
N ARG A 348 -5.53 -21.63 -17.01
CA ARG A 348 -4.88 -21.42 -18.32
C ARG A 348 -3.75 -22.42 -18.56
N VAL A 349 -2.89 -22.62 -17.56
CA VAL A 349 -1.78 -23.58 -17.63
C VAL A 349 -2.29 -25.02 -17.74
N ALA A 350 -3.33 -25.39 -16.99
CA ALA A 350 -3.93 -26.72 -17.07
C ALA A 350 -4.58 -26.98 -18.45
N LEU A 351 -5.30 -25.99 -18.99
CA LEU A 351 -5.93 -26.09 -20.31
C LEU A 351 -4.89 -26.20 -21.44
N ALA A 352 -3.81 -25.41 -21.38
CA ALA A 352 -2.72 -25.50 -22.34
C ALA A 352 -2.02 -26.88 -22.30
N ARG A 353 -1.88 -27.48 -21.12
CA ARG A 353 -1.36 -28.85 -20.95
C ARG A 353 -2.31 -29.91 -21.49
N ALA A 354 -3.61 -29.76 -21.25
CA ALA A 354 -4.64 -30.70 -21.73
C ALA A 354 -4.84 -30.61 -23.26
N GLY A 355 -4.80 -29.41 -23.83
CA GLY A 355 -4.89 -29.16 -25.27
C GLY A 355 -3.66 -29.62 -26.05
N GLY A 356 -2.51 -29.80 -25.38
CA GLY A 356 -1.34 -30.49 -25.94
C GLY A 356 -1.53 -32.01 -26.10
N ALA A 357 -2.58 -32.59 -25.52
CA ALA A 357 -2.82 -34.04 -25.51
C ALA A 357 -4.04 -34.50 -26.31
N LYS A 358 -4.81 -33.61 -26.95
CA LYS A 358 -5.90 -33.97 -27.89
C LYS A 358 -6.38 -32.73 -28.64
N ALA A 359 -6.14 -32.69 -29.94
CA ALA A 359 -6.82 -31.77 -30.84
C ALA A 359 -8.02 -32.51 -31.46
N GLU A 360 -9.20 -32.34 -30.85
CA GLU A 360 -10.48 -32.45 -31.54
C GLU A 360 -11.27 -31.17 -31.26
N ALA A 361 -11.69 -30.50 -32.34
CA ALA A 361 -12.36 -29.22 -32.31
C ALA A 361 -13.81 -29.35 -31.82
N PRO A 362 -14.32 -28.40 -31.00
CA PRO A 362 -15.75 -28.21 -30.87
C PRO A 362 -16.26 -27.12 -31.81
N ALA A 363 -17.47 -27.34 -32.30
CA ALA A 363 -18.16 -26.59 -33.32
C ALA A 363 -18.89 -25.32 -32.80
N ALA A 364 -19.18 -24.45 -33.77
CA ALA A 364 -20.23 -23.41 -33.80
C ALA A 364 -20.02 -22.14 -32.96
N ALA A 365 -19.46 -21.12 -33.63
CA ALA A 365 -19.56 -19.72 -33.27
C ALA A 365 -20.99 -19.18 -33.51
N VAL A 366 -21.50 -18.39 -32.57
CA VAL A 366 -22.67 -17.52 -32.75
C VAL A 366 -22.22 -16.24 -33.46
N ALA A 367 -22.98 -15.87 -34.49
CA ALA A 367 -22.65 -14.85 -35.49
C ALA A 367 -22.54 -13.41 -34.94
N VAL A 368 -21.51 -12.69 -35.40
CA VAL A 368 -21.41 -11.22 -35.33
C VAL A 368 -21.41 -10.67 -36.76
N ALA A 369 -22.17 -9.60 -36.97
CA ALA A 369 -22.54 -9.02 -38.26
C ALA A 369 -21.34 -8.53 -39.11
N LYS A 370 -21.47 -8.65 -40.43
CA LYS A 370 -20.47 -8.27 -41.45
C LYS A 370 -20.22 -6.75 -41.49
N PRO A 371 -18.97 -6.27 -41.66
CA PRO A 371 -18.69 -4.90 -42.07
C PRO A 371 -18.72 -4.72 -43.60
N ALA A 372 -19.11 -3.53 -44.03
CA ALA A 372 -19.16 -3.07 -45.43
C ALA A 372 -17.75 -2.73 -45.98
N PRO A 373 -17.56 -2.67 -47.32
CA PRO A 373 -16.23 -2.66 -47.94
C PRO A 373 -15.54 -1.29 -47.95
N ALA A 374 -14.21 -1.34 -47.98
CA ALA A 374 -13.26 -0.24 -47.86
C ALA A 374 -13.26 0.75 -49.05
N LEU A 375 -12.99 2.03 -48.74
CA LEU A 375 -12.68 3.08 -49.72
C LEU A 375 -11.22 3.52 -49.60
N LYS A 376 -10.60 3.70 -50.78
CA LYS A 376 -9.16 3.87 -51.04
C LYS A 376 -8.58 5.19 -50.51
N VAL A 377 -7.33 5.09 -50.07
CA VAL A 377 -6.38 6.18 -49.79
C VAL A 377 -5.96 6.88 -51.09
N VAL A 378 -5.88 8.21 -51.06
CA VAL A 378 -5.10 9.01 -52.02
C VAL A 378 -4.23 10.01 -51.24
N SER A 379 -3.02 10.20 -51.73
CA SER A 379 -1.85 10.78 -51.06
C SER A 379 -1.64 12.27 -51.37
N ALA A 380 -0.84 12.91 -50.48
CA ALA A 380 0.23 13.87 -50.78
C ALA A 380 -0.01 15.41 -50.68
N MET A 381 0.93 16.03 -49.91
CA MET A 381 1.65 17.31 -50.14
C MET A 381 0.85 18.62 -49.90
N THR A 382 1.37 19.74 -49.35
CA THR A 382 2.71 20.27 -49.00
C THR A 382 2.49 21.59 -48.24
N VAL A 383 3.44 22.01 -47.40
CA VAL A 383 3.54 23.36 -46.78
C VAL A 383 4.06 24.38 -47.82
N PRO A 384 3.80 25.70 -47.70
CA PRO A 384 4.93 26.58 -47.33
C PRO A 384 4.59 27.87 -46.52
N SER A 385 5.54 28.20 -45.63
CA SER A 385 6.12 29.51 -45.23
C SER A 385 5.31 30.81 -45.01
N THR A 386 5.59 31.41 -43.84
CA THR A 386 5.46 32.80 -43.32
C THR A 386 6.09 33.90 -44.23
N PRO A 387 5.79 35.24 -44.11
CA PRO A 387 6.29 36.10 -42.99
C PRO A 387 5.51 37.40 -42.58
N VAL A 388 5.73 37.79 -41.30
CA VAL A 388 5.96 39.11 -40.64
C VAL A 388 5.48 40.44 -41.28
N SER A 389 4.78 41.32 -40.51
CA SER A 389 5.20 42.71 -40.13
C SER A 389 4.07 43.72 -39.78
N ALA A 390 4.15 44.26 -38.56
CA ALA A 390 3.98 45.65 -38.07
C ALA A 390 2.76 46.59 -38.37
N ALA A 391 2.32 47.21 -37.25
CA ALA A 391 1.97 48.64 -37.01
C ALA A 391 0.50 49.18 -37.12
N LYS A 392 0.12 49.87 -36.02
CA LYS A 392 -1.00 50.80 -35.72
C LYS A 392 -1.12 52.00 -36.71
N PRO A 393 -2.18 52.88 -36.72
CA PRO A 393 -2.79 53.56 -35.55
C PRO A 393 -4.27 54.10 -35.63
N ALA A 394 -4.70 54.72 -34.51
CA ALA A 394 -5.57 55.93 -34.32
C ALA A 394 -7.13 55.95 -34.47
N ALA A 395 -7.78 56.13 -33.31
CA ALA A 395 -8.78 57.13 -32.86
C ALA A 395 -9.89 57.77 -33.76
N ALA A 396 -11.13 57.59 -33.28
CA ALA A 396 -12.21 58.55 -32.94
C ALA A 396 -12.68 59.68 -33.90
N SER A 397 -14.01 59.77 -34.09
CA SER A 397 -14.76 61.04 -34.06
C SER A 397 -16.25 60.82 -33.77
N ALA A 398 -16.90 61.86 -33.25
CA ALA A 398 -18.18 61.87 -32.54
C ALA A 398 -19.23 62.75 -33.23
N SER A 399 -20.49 62.64 -32.80
CA SER A 399 -21.61 63.63 -32.79
C SER A 399 -22.94 62.87 -32.97
N GLY A 400 -24.09 63.22 -32.41
CA GLY A 400 -24.54 64.29 -31.54
C GLY A 400 -26.03 64.04 -31.25
N ALA A 401 -26.50 64.30 -30.03
CA ALA A 401 -27.91 64.28 -29.61
C ALA A 401 -28.64 65.55 -30.15
N PRO A 402 -29.99 65.74 -30.06
CA PRO A 402 -30.79 65.58 -28.84
C PRO A 402 -32.27 65.09 -28.94
N LEU A 403 -32.72 64.51 -27.82
CA LEU A 403 -34.00 64.64 -27.08
C LEU A 403 -35.37 64.68 -27.82
N THR A 404 -36.30 63.79 -27.44
CA THR A 404 -37.40 64.06 -26.46
C THR A 404 -38.36 62.87 -26.30
N ASP A 405 -38.80 62.69 -25.05
CA ASP A 405 -40.02 62.06 -24.49
C ASP A 405 -40.42 60.62 -24.90
N GLY A 406 -40.73 59.69 -23.99
CA GLY A 406 -41.00 59.75 -22.56
C GLY A 406 -42.15 58.79 -22.23
N SER A 407 -41.86 57.60 -21.67
CA SER A 407 -42.81 56.75 -20.90
C SER A 407 -42.22 55.36 -20.62
N ALA A 408 -41.70 55.13 -19.41
CA ALA A 408 -41.76 53.81 -18.77
C ALA A 408 -41.58 53.97 -17.26
N ALA A 409 -42.67 53.75 -16.52
CA ALA A 409 -42.66 53.76 -15.06
C ALA A 409 -42.14 52.43 -14.50
N LEU A 410 -41.03 52.52 -13.75
CA LEU A 410 -40.71 51.79 -12.52
C LEU A 410 -41.01 50.28 -12.47
N ALA A 411 -40.07 49.49 -13.00
CA ALA A 411 -39.90 48.09 -12.62
C ALA A 411 -38.89 47.98 -11.46
N ARG A 412 -39.35 47.34 -10.40
CA ARG A 412 -38.65 46.96 -9.17
C ARG A 412 -37.42 46.08 -9.45
N ALA A 413 -36.46 46.13 -8.52
CA ALA A 413 -35.30 45.25 -8.46
C ALA A 413 -35.64 43.77 -8.70
N PRO A 414 -34.83 43.01 -9.46
CA PRO A 414 -34.91 41.56 -9.47
C PRO A 414 -34.37 41.01 -8.15
N GLU A 415 -35.11 40.03 -7.63
CA GLU A 415 -34.95 39.33 -6.36
C GLU A 415 -33.58 38.62 -6.24
N PRO A 416 -33.09 38.40 -5.01
CA PRO A 416 -31.95 37.52 -4.77
C PRO A 416 -32.30 36.09 -5.22
N GLU A 417 -31.38 35.45 -5.96
CA GLU A 417 -31.50 34.03 -6.28
C GLU A 417 -31.72 33.20 -5.01
N PRO A 418 -32.59 32.17 -5.05
CA PRO A 418 -32.96 31.40 -3.88
C PRO A 418 -31.73 30.64 -3.34
N VAL A 419 -31.43 30.88 -2.06
CA VAL A 419 -30.52 30.07 -1.26
C VAL A 419 -30.98 28.60 -1.40
N PRO A 420 -30.10 27.65 -1.74
CA PRO A 420 -30.47 26.24 -1.74
C PRO A 420 -30.98 25.88 -0.34
N ALA A 421 -32.18 25.30 -0.26
CA ALA A 421 -32.73 24.80 0.99
C ALA A 421 -31.70 23.88 1.67
N PRO A 422 -31.53 23.96 3.00
CA PRO A 422 -30.61 23.10 3.71
C PRO A 422 -30.98 21.66 3.41
N VAL A 423 -30.01 20.87 2.94
CA VAL A 423 -30.15 19.43 2.75
C VAL A 423 -30.70 18.87 4.06
N ALA A 424 -31.91 18.31 4.00
CA ALA A 424 -32.56 17.74 5.17
C ALA A 424 -31.62 16.71 5.80
N ALA A 425 -31.39 16.88 7.10
CA ALA A 425 -30.62 15.94 7.90
C ALA A 425 -31.14 14.50 7.66
N PRO A 426 -30.27 13.48 7.66
CA PRO A 426 -30.69 12.10 7.50
C PRO A 426 -31.81 11.81 8.50
N THR A 427 -32.97 11.39 7.98
CA THR A 427 -34.14 11.01 8.78
C THR A 427 -33.70 10.04 9.86
N LYS A 428 -33.89 10.41 11.13
CA LYS A 428 -33.69 9.54 12.28
C LYS A 428 -34.54 8.28 12.08
N ILE A 429 -33.88 7.18 11.71
CA ILE A 429 -34.45 5.85 11.83
C ILE A 429 -34.74 5.65 13.32
N GLY A 430 -36.01 5.45 13.68
CA GLY A 430 -36.39 5.20 15.08
C GLY A 430 -35.62 4.00 15.66
N PRO A 431 -35.39 3.97 16.98
CA PRO A 431 -34.60 2.90 17.59
C PRO A 431 -35.23 1.56 17.27
N VAL A 432 -34.47 0.71 16.58
CA VAL A 432 -34.83 -0.70 16.41
C VAL A 432 -34.82 -1.31 17.81
N SER A 433 -35.92 -1.93 18.23
CA SER A 433 -35.96 -2.59 19.54
C SER A 433 -34.85 -3.65 19.63
N ARG A 434 -34.22 -3.77 20.80
CA ARG A 434 -33.10 -4.70 21.05
C ARG A 434 -33.44 -6.11 20.60
N GLU A 435 -34.66 -6.58 20.85
CA GLU A 435 -35.16 -7.89 20.38
C GLU A 435 -35.25 -8.02 18.85
N ARG A 436 -35.67 -6.95 18.14
CA ARG A 436 -35.76 -6.96 16.67
C ARG A 436 -34.36 -6.91 16.03
N LEU A 437 -33.42 -6.20 16.66
CA LEU A 437 -32.02 -6.18 16.26
C LEU A 437 -31.37 -7.55 16.50
N GLU A 438 -31.54 -8.15 17.67
CA GLU A 438 -31.08 -9.50 17.99
C GLU A 438 -31.66 -10.54 17.02
N THR A 439 -32.93 -10.41 16.66
CA THR A 439 -33.58 -11.28 15.67
C THR A 439 -32.96 -11.10 14.28
N LEU A 440 -32.74 -9.87 13.81
CA LEU A 440 -32.08 -9.60 12.53
C LEU A 440 -30.62 -10.04 12.49
N LEU A 441 -29.90 -9.90 13.61
CA LEU A 441 -28.54 -10.41 13.78
C LEU A 441 -28.51 -11.93 13.71
N ARG A 442 -29.48 -12.64 14.32
CA ARG A 442 -29.63 -14.11 14.23
C ARG A 442 -29.91 -14.58 12.80
N PHE A 443 -30.84 -13.93 12.07
CA PHE A 443 -31.14 -14.29 10.68
C PHE A 443 -29.99 -13.96 9.70
N ASN A 444 -29.16 -12.95 10.01
CA ASN A 444 -28.07 -12.49 9.14
C ASN A 444 -26.67 -12.81 9.68
N ALA A 445 -26.51 -13.63 10.72
CA ALA A 445 -25.21 -13.93 11.33
C ALA A 445 -24.18 -14.46 10.32
N LYS A 446 -24.65 -15.14 9.26
CA LYS A 446 -23.80 -15.60 8.16
C LYS A 446 -23.29 -14.47 7.24
N ARG A 447 -23.97 -13.32 7.18
CA ARG A 447 -23.62 -12.15 6.36
C ARG A 447 -22.98 -11.00 7.16
N LEU A 448 -23.16 -10.98 8.47
CA LEU A 448 -22.62 -9.95 9.36
C LEU A 448 -21.19 -10.29 9.78
N SER A 449 -20.30 -9.29 9.74
CA SER A 449 -18.94 -9.40 10.28
C SER A 449 -18.47 -8.05 10.80
N ILE A 450 -17.64 -8.07 11.84
CA ILE A 450 -17.11 -6.85 12.47
C ILE A 450 -15.86 -6.40 11.72
N PRO A 451 -15.81 -5.16 11.19
CA PRO A 451 -14.58 -4.58 10.67
C PRO A 451 -13.61 -4.37 11.84
N LEU A 452 -12.49 -5.08 11.83
CA LEU A 452 -11.51 -5.05 12.91
C LEU A 452 -10.12 -4.82 12.32
N SER A 453 -9.33 -3.97 12.96
CA SER A 453 -7.91 -3.78 12.65
C SER A 453 -7.06 -4.59 13.60
N TRP A 454 -6.29 -5.53 13.04
CA TRP A 454 -5.24 -6.28 13.71
C TRP A 454 -4.14 -6.66 12.71
N VAL A 455 -2.99 -7.08 13.22
CA VAL A 455 -1.90 -7.58 12.36
C VAL A 455 -2.25 -9.01 11.93
N ALA A 456 -2.91 -9.12 10.78
CA ALA A 456 -3.28 -10.40 10.19
C ALA A 456 -2.11 -11.03 9.41
N THR A 457 -2.18 -12.35 9.19
CA THR A 457 -1.22 -13.04 8.33
C THR A 457 -1.31 -12.55 6.89
N THR A 458 -0.20 -12.70 6.17
CA THR A 458 -0.08 -12.36 4.75
C THR A 458 0.60 -13.50 4.01
N SER A 459 0.64 -13.45 2.68
CA SER A 459 1.42 -14.44 1.94
C SER A 459 2.93 -14.37 2.22
N GLU A 460 3.43 -13.22 2.68
CA GLU A 460 4.84 -13.03 3.05
C GLU A 460 5.11 -13.47 4.49
N HIS A 461 4.10 -13.34 5.36
CA HIS A 461 4.12 -13.78 6.76
C HIS A 461 2.94 -14.73 7.00
N PRO A 462 3.03 -16.00 6.55
CA PRO A 462 1.90 -16.94 6.56
C PRO A 462 1.61 -17.53 7.95
N HIS A 463 2.38 -17.15 8.96
CA HIS A 463 2.26 -17.61 10.33
C HIS A 463 1.67 -16.52 11.20
N ALA A 464 0.69 -16.88 12.01
CA ALA A 464 0.07 -15.96 12.93
C ALA A 464 0.98 -15.78 14.15
N ASN A 465 1.23 -14.52 14.55
CA ASN A 465 1.72 -14.27 15.88
C ASN A 465 0.57 -14.43 16.88
N LEU A 466 0.80 -15.17 17.97
CA LEU A 466 -0.19 -15.38 19.03
C LEU A 466 -0.78 -14.06 19.53
N GLY A 467 0.07 -13.07 19.79
CA GLY A 467 -0.33 -11.78 20.32
C GLY A 467 -1.24 -11.00 19.37
N ASP A 468 -0.95 -11.04 18.07
CA ASP A 468 -1.70 -10.31 17.06
C ASP A 468 -3.05 -10.98 16.73
N ALA A 469 -3.07 -12.31 16.80
CA ALA A 469 -4.27 -13.15 16.61
C ALA A 469 -5.34 -12.96 17.70
N LEU A 470 -4.94 -12.57 18.92
CA LEU A 470 -5.84 -12.43 20.07
C LEU A 470 -7.02 -11.49 19.78
N SER A 471 -6.78 -10.40 19.06
CA SER A 471 -7.82 -9.42 18.75
C SER A 471 -9.00 -10.05 18.01
N ALA A 472 -8.71 -10.84 16.98
CA ALA A 472 -9.72 -11.47 16.16
C ALA A 472 -10.50 -12.54 16.93
N VAL A 473 -9.81 -13.35 17.72
CA VAL A 473 -10.41 -14.44 18.51
C VAL A 473 -11.34 -13.88 19.59
N VAL A 474 -10.87 -12.92 20.38
CA VAL A 474 -11.64 -12.35 21.51
C VAL A 474 -12.85 -11.58 21.02
N VAL A 475 -12.69 -10.73 20.00
CA VAL A 475 -13.81 -9.93 19.46
C VAL A 475 -14.86 -10.84 18.82
N ALA A 476 -14.46 -11.84 18.04
CA ALA A 476 -15.39 -12.78 17.43
C ALA A 476 -16.15 -13.60 18.50
N ALA A 477 -15.46 -13.99 19.57
CA ALA A 477 -16.06 -14.75 20.67
C ALA A 477 -17.13 -13.93 21.42
N ILE A 478 -16.80 -12.69 21.79
CA ILE A 478 -17.74 -11.83 22.54
C ILE A 478 -18.92 -11.41 21.67
N ALA A 479 -18.69 -11.10 20.40
CA ALA A 479 -19.76 -10.69 19.51
C ALA A 479 -20.63 -11.85 19.01
N GLY A 480 -20.13 -13.09 19.06
CA GLY A 480 -20.81 -14.26 18.48
C GLY A 480 -20.92 -14.25 16.96
N VAL A 481 -20.18 -13.35 16.28
CA VAL A 481 -20.15 -13.20 14.82
C VAL A 481 -18.69 -13.08 14.35
N PRO A 482 -18.35 -13.46 13.11
CA PRO A 482 -16.98 -13.39 12.63
C PRO A 482 -16.50 -11.94 12.50
N VAL A 483 -15.19 -11.78 12.46
CA VAL A 483 -14.53 -10.51 12.14
C VAL A 483 -14.08 -10.50 10.68
N ARG A 484 -14.00 -9.32 10.08
CA ARG A 484 -13.35 -9.08 8.79
C ARG A 484 -12.21 -8.10 8.97
N ARG A 485 -11.12 -8.31 8.24
CA ARG A 485 -9.95 -7.44 8.31
C ARG A 485 -10.29 -6.05 7.77
N ALA A 486 -9.86 -5.04 8.50
CA ALA A 486 -9.81 -3.64 8.07
C ALA A 486 -8.37 -3.15 8.23
N ALA A 487 -7.82 -2.53 7.19
CA ALA A 487 -6.45 -2.01 7.21
C ALA A 487 -6.28 -0.90 8.27
N PHE A 488 -5.05 -0.62 8.67
CA PHE A 488 -4.78 0.36 9.73
C PHE A 488 -5.07 1.80 9.28
N ASP A 489 -5.15 2.03 7.97
CA ASP A 489 -5.44 3.30 7.31
C ASP A 489 -6.74 3.28 6.50
N ASP A 490 -7.57 2.25 6.68
CA ASP A 490 -8.86 2.10 6.02
C ASP A 490 -9.77 3.30 6.35
N ALA A 491 -10.47 3.84 5.35
CA ALA A 491 -11.37 4.98 5.56
C ALA A 491 -12.72 4.58 6.21
N SER A 492 -12.99 3.28 6.37
CA SER A 492 -14.21 2.79 6.98
C SER A 492 -14.19 2.82 8.52
N GLU A 493 -15.40 2.83 9.09
CA GLU A 493 -15.63 2.63 10.52
C GLU A 493 -15.20 1.22 10.95
N ARG A 494 -14.33 1.13 11.95
CA ARG A 494 -13.73 -0.14 12.39
C ARG A 494 -13.32 -0.15 13.84
N MET A 495 -13.24 -1.36 14.40
CA MET A 495 -12.79 -1.61 15.76
C MET A 495 -11.28 -1.82 15.84
N VAL A 496 -10.69 -1.42 16.96
CA VAL A 496 -9.29 -1.66 17.32
C VAL A 496 -9.29 -2.15 18.78
N ALA A 497 -8.99 -3.44 18.97
CA ALA A 497 -9.27 -4.11 20.24
C ALA A 497 -8.01 -4.53 21.02
N VAL A 498 -7.20 -5.45 20.51
CA VAL A 498 -6.04 -5.98 21.24
C VAL A 498 -4.72 -5.52 20.60
N GLY A 499 -3.68 -5.38 21.40
CA GLY A 499 -2.33 -5.07 20.96
C GLY A 499 -1.93 -3.61 21.05
N THR A 500 -0.65 -3.32 20.75
CA THR A 500 -0.08 -1.96 20.78
C THR A 500 -0.12 -1.35 19.39
N ILE A 501 -1.32 -1.21 18.84
CA ILE A 501 -1.53 -0.85 17.43
C ILE A 501 -2.30 0.46 17.24
N GLY A 502 -2.86 1.04 18.31
CA GLY A 502 -3.67 2.24 18.20
C GLY A 502 -2.91 3.45 17.66
N HIS A 503 -1.60 3.53 17.92
CA HIS A 503 -0.73 4.60 17.41
C HIS A 503 -0.56 4.60 15.88
N ALA A 504 -0.84 3.47 15.23
CA ALA A 504 -0.67 3.29 13.78
C ALA A 504 -1.98 3.50 13.01
N GLN A 505 -3.10 3.70 13.71
CA GLN A 505 -4.42 3.85 13.11
C GLN A 505 -4.63 5.27 12.57
N LYS A 506 -5.18 5.38 11.36
CA LYS A 506 -5.58 6.64 10.74
C LYS A 506 -6.76 6.45 9.79
N ASN A 507 -7.42 7.55 9.42
CA ASN A 507 -8.59 7.62 8.56
C ASN A 507 -9.85 6.95 9.13
N GLY A 508 -11.01 7.46 8.71
CA GLY A 508 -12.31 6.90 9.07
C GLY A 508 -12.67 7.07 10.54
N VAL A 509 -13.51 6.18 11.04
CA VAL A 509 -14.00 6.18 12.43
C VAL A 509 -13.41 4.99 13.19
N LEU A 510 -12.71 5.27 14.29
CA LEU A 510 -11.98 4.28 15.07
C LEU A 510 -12.68 3.98 16.40
N HIS A 511 -13.12 2.74 16.57
CA HIS A 511 -13.70 2.25 17.82
C HIS A 511 -12.61 1.58 18.65
N PHE A 512 -12.04 2.32 19.61
CA PHE A 512 -11.00 1.79 20.49
C PHE A 512 -11.62 1.07 21.68
N TRP A 513 -11.27 -0.21 21.85
CA TRP A 513 -11.78 -1.06 22.92
C TRP A 513 -10.67 -1.93 23.49
N GLY A 514 -9.93 -1.41 24.48
CA GLY A 514 -8.88 -2.12 25.19
C GLY A 514 -7.51 -2.13 24.49
N THR A 515 -7.39 -1.47 23.34
CA THR A 515 -6.13 -1.38 22.60
C THR A 515 -5.16 -0.42 23.29
N GLY A 516 -3.86 -0.65 23.11
CA GLY A 516 -2.80 0.21 23.60
C GLY A 516 -2.08 0.96 22.48
N MET A 517 -1.27 1.93 22.87
CA MET A 517 -0.49 2.76 21.94
C MET A 517 0.98 2.88 22.36
N ASP A 518 1.83 3.17 21.37
CA ASP A 518 3.18 3.66 21.62
C ASP A 518 3.15 5.18 21.46
N ALA A 519 3.38 5.90 22.55
CA ALA A 519 3.33 7.36 22.59
C ALA A 519 4.39 8.01 21.69
N THR A 520 5.45 7.29 21.35
CA THR A 520 6.58 7.80 20.56
C THR A 520 6.40 7.58 19.06
N LEU A 521 5.33 6.91 18.66
CA LEU A 521 5.08 6.57 17.26
C LEU A 521 3.94 7.40 16.71
N ASN A 522 4.22 8.10 15.63
CA ASN A 522 3.21 8.86 14.89
C ASN A 522 2.51 7.96 13.84
N PRO A 523 1.19 8.10 13.66
CA PRO A 523 0.43 7.33 12.66
C PRO A 523 0.75 7.69 11.20
N VAL A 524 1.31 8.88 10.97
CA VAL A 524 1.60 9.40 9.62
C VAL A 524 3.10 9.40 9.35
N ASP A 525 3.90 9.98 10.25
CA ASP A 525 5.34 10.15 10.07
C ASP A 525 6.15 9.49 11.19
N ARG A 526 6.68 8.30 10.92
CA ARG A 526 7.49 7.53 11.87
C ARG A 526 8.79 8.23 12.32
N SER A 527 9.19 9.36 11.73
CA SER A 527 10.31 10.18 12.23
C SER A 527 9.91 11.04 13.43
N ILE A 528 8.64 11.43 13.52
CA ILE A 528 8.08 12.19 14.64
C ILE A 528 7.98 11.26 15.85
N ARG A 529 8.75 11.58 16.89
CA ARG A 529 8.85 10.79 18.14
C ARG A 529 7.73 11.10 19.13
N GLN A 530 6.54 11.38 18.61
CA GLN A 530 5.34 11.65 19.38
C GLN A 530 4.08 11.27 18.59
N TYR A 531 3.10 10.74 19.30
CA TYR A 531 1.77 10.54 18.75
C TYR A 531 1.10 11.89 18.53
N ILE A 532 0.67 12.14 17.29
CA ILE A 532 -0.17 13.27 16.92
C ILE A 532 -1.45 12.70 16.33
N ARG A 533 -2.60 13.20 16.76
CA ARG A 533 -3.88 12.78 16.19
C ARG A 533 -3.86 13.00 14.67
N PRO A 534 -4.07 11.95 13.86
CA PRO A 534 -4.07 12.08 12.40
C PRO A 534 -5.28 12.89 11.93
N GLN A 535 -5.08 13.68 10.87
CA GLN A 535 -6.18 14.36 10.17
C GLN A 535 -7.16 13.33 9.59
N ASN A 536 -8.42 13.72 9.39
CA ASN A 536 -9.48 12.85 8.84
C ASN A 536 -9.74 11.55 9.64
N THR A 537 -9.49 11.59 10.95
CA THR A 537 -9.68 10.43 11.83
C THR A 537 -10.53 10.82 13.03
N ASP A 538 -11.67 10.13 13.15
CA ASP A 538 -12.58 10.27 14.28
C ASP A 538 -12.40 9.12 15.26
N PHE A 539 -12.33 9.46 16.54
CA PHE A 539 -12.11 8.48 17.60
C PHE A 539 -13.38 8.33 18.43
N VAL A 540 -13.87 7.10 18.50
CA VAL A 540 -14.91 6.67 19.43
C VAL A 540 -14.25 5.71 20.42
N VAL A 541 -13.80 6.24 21.56
CA VAL A 541 -13.05 5.46 22.55
C VAL A 541 -14.00 4.91 23.60
N HIS A 542 -14.11 3.59 23.67
CA HIS A 542 -14.96 2.88 24.63
C HIS A 542 -14.17 2.43 25.85
N GLY A 543 -12.90 2.08 25.64
CA GLY A 543 -11.93 1.75 26.68
C GLY A 543 -10.56 1.58 26.06
N VAL A 544 -9.51 1.66 26.88
CA VAL A 544 -8.11 1.52 26.42
C VAL A 544 -7.34 0.60 27.33
N ARG A 545 -6.18 0.10 26.90
CA ARG A 545 -5.44 -0.88 27.71
C ARG A 545 -5.07 -0.35 29.10
N GLY A 546 -4.68 0.92 29.21
CA GLY A 546 -4.31 1.52 30.48
C GLY A 546 -4.10 3.03 30.45
N ARG A 547 -3.60 3.56 31.57
CA ARG A 547 -3.54 5.01 31.85
C ARG A 547 -2.59 5.74 30.93
N LYS A 548 -1.52 5.10 30.45
CA LYS A 548 -0.59 5.73 29.51
C LYS A 548 -1.25 5.97 28.16
N THR A 549 -1.93 4.96 27.62
CA THR A 549 -2.68 5.11 26.37
C THR A 549 -3.76 6.18 26.50
N GLN A 550 -4.49 6.21 27.62
CA GLN A 550 -5.46 7.26 27.92
C GLN A 550 -4.83 8.65 27.92
N ALA A 551 -3.70 8.83 28.61
CA ALA A 551 -3.01 10.12 28.71
C ALA A 551 -2.57 10.63 27.32
N VAL A 552 -2.05 9.75 26.47
CA VAL A 552 -1.66 10.11 25.09
C VAL A 552 -2.86 10.62 24.29
N LEU A 553 -3.98 9.89 24.31
CA LEU A 553 -5.19 10.27 23.57
C LEU A 553 -5.81 11.57 24.11
N ARG A 554 -5.92 11.71 25.44
CA ARG A 554 -6.43 12.94 26.07
C ARG A 554 -5.54 14.15 25.75
N GLY A 555 -4.23 13.95 25.71
CA GLY A 555 -3.27 14.98 25.30
C GLY A 555 -3.47 15.50 23.87
N GLN A 556 -4.15 14.72 23.01
CA GLN A 556 -4.55 15.11 21.65
C GLN A 556 -5.99 15.62 21.55
N GLY A 557 -6.63 15.94 22.69
CA GLY A 557 -8.01 16.41 22.74
C GLY A 557 -9.07 15.33 22.44
N ILE A 558 -8.70 14.05 22.48
CA ILE A 558 -9.64 12.94 22.27
C ILE A 558 -10.34 12.60 23.59
N LYS A 559 -11.67 12.44 23.55
CA LYS A 559 -12.45 12.02 24.71
C LYS A 559 -12.21 10.54 24.98
N VAL A 560 -11.77 10.20 26.19
CA VAL A 560 -11.48 8.83 26.62
C VAL A 560 -12.12 8.57 27.98
N PRO A 561 -12.97 7.54 28.15
CA PRO A 561 -13.55 7.16 29.43
C PRO A 561 -12.51 6.53 30.35
N ASP A 562 -12.83 6.43 31.65
CA ASP A 562 -12.03 5.69 32.63
C ASP A 562 -12.39 4.20 32.63
N VAL A 563 -12.34 3.59 31.43
CA VAL A 563 -12.52 2.15 31.22
C VAL A 563 -11.20 1.60 30.72
N PHE A 564 -10.63 0.67 31.49
CA PHE A 564 -9.29 0.13 31.26
C PHE A 564 -9.29 -1.38 31.13
N GLY A 565 -8.26 -1.90 30.48
CA GLY A 565 -7.92 -3.32 30.48
C GLY A 565 -7.66 -3.88 29.08
N ASP A 566 -7.03 -5.04 29.05
CA ASP A 566 -6.76 -5.78 27.82
C ASP A 566 -7.89 -6.81 27.58
N PRO A 567 -8.53 -6.86 26.39
CA PRO A 567 -9.60 -7.82 26.10
C PRO A 567 -9.20 -9.29 26.26
N VAL A 568 -7.90 -9.59 26.19
CA VAL A 568 -7.36 -10.93 26.48
C VAL A 568 -7.73 -11.41 27.88
N TRP A 569 -8.14 -10.50 28.78
CA TRP A 569 -8.70 -10.84 30.09
C TRP A 569 -9.79 -11.91 30.05
N PHE A 570 -10.59 -11.93 28.97
CA PHE A 570 -11.70 -12.86 28.84
C PHE A 570 -11.31 -14.22 28.25
N LEU A 571 -10.05 -14.42 27.87
CA LEU A 571 -9.59 -15.65 27.22
C LEU A 571 -9.91 -16.93 28.01
N PRO A 572 -9.85 -16.98 29.36
CA PRO A 572 -10.28 -18.15 30.13
C PRO A 572 -11.78 -18.49 30.01
N ARG A 573 -12.65 -17.53 29.70
CA ARG A 573 -14.08 -17.80 29.45
C ARG A 573 -14.30 -18.43 28.07
N ILE A 574 -13.45 -18.05 27.11
CA ILE A 574 -13.47 -18.53 25.73
C ILE A 574 -12.78 -19.91 25.62
N MET A 575 -11.66 -20.07 26.32
CA MET A 575 -10.79 -21.24 26.31
C MET A 575 -10.42 -21.60 27.76
N PRO A 576 -11.25 -22.36 28.49
CA PRO A 576 -11.07 -22.55 29.93
C PRO A 576 -9.82 -23.33 30.34
N MET A 577 -9.25 -24.16 29.45
CA MET A 577 -8.00 -24.92 29.68
C MET A 577 -7.93 -25.73 30.98
N LYS A 578 -9.06 -26.05 31.62
CA LYS A 578 -9.12 -26.82 32.88
C LYS A 578 -8.58 -28.26 32.76
N HIS A 579 -8.51 -28.78 31.53
CA HIS A 579 -8.01 -30.12 31.24
C HIS A 579 -6.48 -30.20 31.13
N VAL A 580 -5.80 -29.05 31.03
CA VAL A 580 -4.37 -28.98 30.76
C VAL A 580 -3.58 -29.34 32.01
N LYS A 581 -2.71 -30.35 31.91
CA LYS A 581 -1.81 -30.76 33.00
C LYS A 581 -0.56 -29.88 33.02
N LYS A 582 -0.05 -29.58 34.21
CA LYS A 582 1.23 -28.90 34.39
C LYS A 582 2.38 -29.87 34.08
N THR A 583 3.14 -29.61 33.03
CA THR A 583 4.21 -30.48 32.53
C THR A 583 5.60 -29.84 32.60
N HIS A 584 5.68 -28.52 32.70
CA HIS A 584 6.95 -27.78 32.76
C HIS A 584 7.01 -26.90 34.02
N GLU A 585 8.19 -26.79 34.63
CA GLU A 585 8.42 -25.94 35.81
C GLU A 585 8.38 -24.45 35.47
N LEU A 586 8.89 -24.09 34.29
CA LEU A 586 8.94 -22.72 33.79
C LEU A 586 8.74 -22.68 32.27
N GLY A 587 7.82 -21.82 31.82
CA GLY A 587 7.70 -21.42 30.41
C GLY A 587 8.38 -20.07 30.19
N VAL A 588 9.20 -19.98 29.15
CA VAL A 588 9.91 -18.76 28.74
C VAL A 588 9.34 -18.31 27.40
N ILE A 589 8.47 -17.31 27.41
CA ILE A 589 7.79 -16.85 26.19
C ILE A 589 8.64 -15.76 25.52
N LEU A 590 9.08 -16.06 24.30
CA LEU A 590 9.99 -15.23 23.51
C LEU A 590 9.24 -14.12 22.76
N HIS A 591 9.82 -12.92 22.71
CA HIS A 591 9.37 -11.88 21.80
C HIS A 591 9.84 -12.19 20.37
N ILE A 592 9.06 -11.79 19.37
CA ILE A 592 9.36 -12.09 17.95
C ILE A 592 10.74 -11.62 17.50
N SER A 593 11.26 -10.54 18.09
CA SER A 593 12.60 -9.99 17.77
C SER A 593 13.75 -10.87 18.26
N GLU A 594 13.48 -11.84 19.12
CA GLU A 594 14.46 -12.74 19.74
C GLU A 594 14.51 -14.12 19.05
N LEU A 595 13.58 -14.38 18.13
CA LEU A 595 13.54 -15.59 17.31
C LEU A 595 14.51 -15.50 16.13
N ALA A 596 15.08 -16.63 15.72
CA ALA A 596 15.99 -16.69 14.57
C ALA A 596 15.28 -16.41 13.24
N SER A 597 13.98 -16.73 13.15
CA SER A 597 13.14 -16.57 11.96
C SER A 597 11.67 -16.38 12.36
N MET A 598 10.82 -15.99 11.40
CA MET A 598 9.39 -15.73 11.60
C MET A 598 8.53 -16.97 11.28
N ASP A 599 8.84 -18.11 11.90
CA ASP A 599 8.10 -19.36 11.70
C ASP A 599 7.88 -20.11 13.02
N PRO A 600 6.91 -21.06 13.10
CA PRO A 600 6.55 -21.75 14.34
C PRO A 600 7.61 -22.71 14.88
N GLN A 601 8.59 -23.09 14.07
CA GLN A 601 9.71 -23.96 14.45
C GLN A 601 10.97 -23.16 14.81
N ALA A 602 10.94 -21.84 14.64
CA ALA A 602 12.07 -20.98 14.93
C ALA A 602 12.48 -21.12 16.40
N GLY A 603 13.77 -21.38 16.59
CA GLY A 603 14.44 -21.28 17.87
C GLY A 603 14.82 -19.84 18.21
N VAL A 604 15.48 -19.69 19.34
CA VAL A 604 16.04 -18.41 19.78
C VAL A 604 17.30 -18.05 18.98
N LYS A 605 17.59 -16.77 18.80
CA LYS A 605 18.86 -16.31 18.22
C LYS A 605 20.05 -16.80 19.07
N GLU A 606 21.03 -17.42 18.42
CA GLU A 606 22.22 -18.01 19.07
C GLU A 606 23.00 -17.01 19.94
N ALA A 607 23.03 -15.72 19.55
CA ALA A 607 23.71 -14.68 20.31
C ALA A 607 23.08 -14.38 21.68
N LEU A 608 21.86 -14.84 21.97
CA LEU A 608 21.12 -14.53 23.18
C LEU A 608 21.35 -15.59 24.27
N LYS A 609 22.54 -15.58 24.87
CA LYS A 609 22.97 -16.55 25.89
C LYS A 609 22.03 -16.65 27.09
N ARG A 610 21.23 -15.61 27.37
CA ARG A 610 20.20 -15.62 28.42
C ARG A 610 19.15 -16.72 28.25
N TYR A 611 19.04 -17.34 27.08
CA TYR A 611 18.13 -18.45 26.81
C TYR A 611 18.82 -19.82 26.82
N ASN A 612 20.11 -19.89 27.13
CA ASN A 612 20.83 -21.15 27.31
C ASN A 612 20.23 -21.89 28.51
N ILE A 613 19.73 -23.10 28.27
CA ILE A 613 19.18 -23.97 29.30
C ILE A 613 20.21 -25.08 29.59
N PRO A 614 20.71 -25.21 30.82
CA PRO A 614 21.59 -26.30 31.20
C PRO A 614 20.94 -27.68 30.96
N PRO A 615 21.69 -28.73 30.60
CA PRO A 615 21.14 -30.06 30.37
C PRO A 615 20.30 -30.61 31.53
N SER A 616 20.64 -30.26 32.77
CA SER A 616 19.88 -30.64 33.98
C SER A 616 18.45 -30.07 34.01
N LEU A 617 18.17 -29.00 33.26
CA LEU A 617 16.88 -28.29 33.25
C LEU A 617 16.16 -28.40 31.90
N ALA A 618 16.72 -29.12 30.92
CA ALA A 618 16.18 -29.19 29.55
C ALA A 618 14.76 -29.79 29.46
N GLY A 619 14.40 -30.70 30.38
CA GLY A 619 13.04 -31.24 30.51
C GLY A 619 12.09 -30.40 31.37
N SER A 620 12.63 -29.45 32.13
CA SER A 620 11.89 -28.65 33.11
C SER A 620 11.51 -27.27 32.57
N ILE A 621 12.33 -26.70 31.68
CA ILE A 621 12.14 -25.35 31.12
C ILE A 621 11.72 -25.45 29.66
N ARG A 622 10.64 -24.74 29.32
CA ARG A 622 10.08 -24.70 27.97
C ARG A 622 10.29 -23.32 27.34
N LEU A 623 11.06 -23.23 26.27
CA LEU A 623 11.07 -22.04 25.42
C LEU A 623 9.82 -22.04 24.52
N ILE A 624 9.04 -20.97 24.55
CA ILE A 624 7.77 -20.86 23.84
C ILE A 624 7.89 -19.79 22.75
N ASN A 625 7.90 -20.25 21.49
CA ASN A 625 7.76 -19.40 20.31
C ASN A 625 6.29 -18.98 20.13
N THR A 626 6.06 -17.69 19.85
CA THR A 626 4.73 -17.09 19.70
C THR A 626 4.12 -17.25 18.30
N TYR A 627 4.86 -17.70 17.29
CA TYR A 627 4.30 -18.03 15.98
C TYR A 627 3.56 -19.36 16.00
N THR A 628 2.43 -19.40 15.28
CA THR A 628 1.61 -20.59 15.10
C THR A 628 0.99 -20.62 13.70
N ALA A 629 0.39 -21.75 13.33
CA ALA A 629 -0.39 -21.80 12.09
C ALA A 629 -1.60 -20.86 12.20
N PRO A 630 -2.07 -20.25 11.10
CA PRO A 630 -3.16 -19.28 11.08
C PRO A 630 -4.53 -19.97 11.25
N LYS A 631 -4.74 -20.66 12.37
CA LYS A 631 -5.94 -21.44 12.69
C LYS A 631 -6.23 -21.36 14.20
N VAL A 632 -7.51 -21.33 14.56
CA VAL A 632 -7.92 -21.27 15.98
C VAL A 632 -7.39 -22.45 16.79
N ASP A 633 -7.38 -23.66 16.25
CA ASP A 633 -6.86 -24.83 16.97
C ASP A 633 -5.36 -24.70 17.28
N ALA A 634 -4.59 -24.14 16.34
CA ALA A 634 -3.15 -23.93 16.52
C ALA A 634 -2.88 -22.75 17.47
N PHE A 635 -3.74 -21.75 17.49
CA PHE A 635 -3.78 -20.70 18.51
C PHE A 635 -4.10 -21.29 19.90
N ALA A 636 -5.13 -22.14 20.01
CA ALA A 636 -5.55 -22.78 21.25
C ALA A 636 -4.45 -23.70 21.80
N ALA A 637 -3.78 -24.47 20.93
CA ALA A 637 -2.63 -25.30 21.30
C ALA A 637 -1.47 -24.47 21.88
N LYS A 638 -1.28 -23.24 21.39
CA LYS A 638 -0.25 -22.33 21.91
C LYS A 638 -0.63 -21.76 23.28
N VAL A 639 -1.90 -21.45 23.49
CA VAL A 639 -2.42 -21.07 24.82
C VAL A 639 -2.30 -22.24 25.79
N GLU A 640 -2.63 -23.45 25.36
CA GLU A 640 -2.44 -24.69 26.13
C GLU A 640 -0.96 -24.91 26.49
N GLU A 641 -0.02 -24.68 25.57
CA GLU A 641 1.42 -24.76 25.86
C GLU A 641 1.82 -23.80 27.00
N ILE A 642 1.32 -22.55 26.98
CA ILE A 642 1.53 -21.58 28.06
C ILE A 642 0.91 -22.08 29.37
N VAL A 643 -0.35 -22.53 29.34
CA VAL A 643 -1.08 -23.01 30.52
C VAL A 643 -0.48 -24.32 31.07
N SER A 644 0.26 -25.09 30.28
CA SER A 644 0.97 -26.29 30.73
C SER A 644 2.18 -25.98 31.64
N CYS A 645 2.59 -24.72 31.73
CA CYS A 645 3.69 -24.30 32.58
C CYS A 645 3.22 -23.94 34.00
N LYS A 646 4.00 -24.28 35.02
CA LYS A 646 3.73 -23.87 36.40
C LYS A 646 3.96 -22.38 36.62
N ARG A 647 4.95 -21.82 35.93
CA ARG A 647 5.33 -20.39 35.97
C ARG A 647 5.64 -19.90 34.56
N ILE A 648 5.51 -18.60 34.34
CA ILE A 648 5.85 -17.94 33.07
C ILE A 648 6.85 -16.81 33.31
N ILE A 649 7.89 -16.73 32.50
CA ILE A 649 8.69 -15.53 32.36
C ILE A 649 8.66 -15.08 30.90
N SER A 650 8.43 -13.78 30.65
CA SER A 650 8.24 -13.31 29.26
C SER A 650 8.82 -11.93 28.98
N THR A 651 9.41 -11.79 27.79
CA THR A 651 9.73 -10.50 27.15
C THR A 651 8.54 -9.92 26.36
N SER A 652 7.48 -10.71 26.15
CA SER A 652 6.29 -10.35 25.38
C SER A 652 5.14 -9.91 26.28
N LEU A 653 4.43 -8.83 25.89
CA LEU A 653 3.23 -8.36 26.59
C LEU A 653 2.21 -9.48 26.74
N HIS A 654 1.77 -10.10 25.64
CA HIS A 654 0.69 -11.09 25.71
C HIS A 654 1.15 -12.39 26.36
N GLY A 655 2.46 -12.64 26.49
CA GLY A 655 2.95 -13.69 27.37
C GLY A 655 2.60 -13.43 28.84
N MET A 656 2.77 -12.17 29.28
CA MET A 656 2.37 -11.72 30.62
C MET A 656 0.85 -11.69 30.79
N VAL A 657 0.12 -11.08 29.85
CA VAL A 657 -1.33 -10.94 29.95
C VAL A 657 -1.99 -12.32 30.00
N ILE A 658 -1.66 -13.24 29.09
CA ILE A 658 -2.22 -14.60 29.10
C ILE A 658 -1.92 -15.29 30.44
N ALA A 659 -0.69 -15.23 30.95
CA ALA A 659 -0.35 -15.86 32.22
C ALA A 659 -1.19 -15.29 33.40
N GLU A 660 -1.29 -13.97 33.52
CA GLU A 660 -2.12 -13.32 34.54
C GLU A 660 -3.58 -13.76 34.45
N THR A 661 -4.15 -13.85 33.24
CA THR A 661 -5.58 -14.22 33.04
C THR A 661 -5.90 -15.65 33.46
N TYR A 662 -4.98 -16.58 33.20
CA TYR A 662 -5.12 -17.97 33.61
C TYR A 662 -4.67 -18.22 35.05
N GLY A 663 -4.23 -17.18 35.78
CA GLY A 663 -3.70 -17.31 37.13
C GLY A 663 -2.41 -18.12 37.20
N VAL A 664 -1.60 -18.11 36.14
CA VAL A 664 -0.27 -18.72 36.12
C VAL A 664 0.74 -17.72 36.67
N PRO A 665 1.48 -18.04 37.75
CA PRO A 665 2.51 -17.15 38.29
C PRO A 665 3.48 -16.68 37.23
N CYS A 666 3.72 -15.36 37.15
CA CYS A 666 4.53 -14.81 36.07
C CYS A 666 5.39 -13.60 36.42
N GLY A 667 6.44 -13.38 35.63
CA GLY A 667 7.33 -12.22 35.73
C GLY A 667 7.82 -11.70 34.37
N TRP A 668 8.07 -10.40 34.28
CA TRP A 668 8.61 -9.75 33.08
C TRP A 668 10.12 -9.99 32.95
N PHE A 669 10.59 -10.35 31.76
CA PHE A 669 12.00 -10.67 31.51
C PHE A 669 12.79 -9.49 30.93
N GLY A 670 13.10 -8.49 31.75
CA GLY A 670 13.82 -7.29 31.33
C GLY A 670 15.18 -7.60 30.69
N THR A 671 15.56 -6.88 29.62
CA THR A 671 16.78 -7.15 28.83
C THR A 671 18.00 -6.33 29.27
N TYR A 672 17.99 -5.83 30.50
CA TYR A 672 19.06 -5.02 31.09
C TYR A 672 19.53 -5.67 32.39
N GLU A 673 20.67 -5.22 32.92
CA GLU A 673 21.21 -5.75 34.16
C GLU A 673 20.39 -5.31 35.38
N GLY A 674 20.03 -6.24 36.27
CA GLY A 674 19.27 -5.90 37.49
C GLY A 674 18.80 -7.08 38.35
N GLY A 675 18.79 -8.32 37.84
CA GLY A 675 18.38 -9.50 38.61
C GLY A 675 16.92 -9.44 39.03
N ARG A 676 16.63 -9.79 40.30
CA ARG A 676 15.28 -9.78 40.89
C ARG A 676 14.83 -8.35 41.19
N LEU A 677 13.79 -7.87 40.52
CA LEU A 677 13.24 -6.52 40.72
C LEU A 677 11.73 -6.55 40.91
N LEU A 678 11.22 -5.75 41.85
CA LEU A 678 9.81 -5.39 41.94
C LEU A 678 9.69 -3.91 41.54
N LEU A 679 9.14 -3.66 40.36
CA LEU A 679 9.14 -2.34 39.74
C LEU A 679 7.78 -1.68 39.93
N ASP A 680 7.76 -0.51 40.57
CA ASP A 680 6.57 0.33 40.67
C ASP A 680 6.18 0.85 39.27
N VAL A 681 4.92 0.60 38.89
CA VAL A 681 4.31 0.96 37.60
C VAL A 681 4.16 2.47 37.43
N ASP A 682 3.89 3.17 38.53
CA ASP A 682 3.63 4.61 38.55
C ASP A 682 4.93 5.42 38.67
N ASP A 683 6.01 4.82 39.16
CA ASP A 683 7.34 5.45 39.21
C ASP A 683 7.94 5.59 37.79
N PRO A 684 8.12 6.81 37.25
CA PRO A 684 8.67 7.02 35.92
C PRO A 684 10.13 6.59 35.77
N GLU A 685 10.91 6.52 36.85
CA GLU A 685 12.33 6.17 36.83
C GLU A 685 12.56 4.67 36.58
N ASN A 686 11.56 3.84 36.89
CA ASN A 686 11.63 2.40 36.66
C ASN A 686 11.65 2.06 35.16
N ARG A 687 12.66 1.30 34.71
CA ARG A 687 12.83 0.93 33.30
C ARG A 687 11.92 -0.23 32.86
N ILE A 688 10.61 -0.01 32.88
CA ILE A 688 9.58 -0.98 32.45
C ILE A 688 9.22 -0.75 30.97
N ASP A 689 9.11 -1.82 30.17
CA ASP A 689 8.54 -1.74 28.82
C ASP A 689 7.18 -1.02 28.85
N HIS A 690 6.99 -0.05 27.95
CA HIS A 690 5.81 0.81 27.96
C HIS A 690 4.50 0.03 27.85
N ARG A 691 4.49 -1.11 27.14
CA ARG A 691 3.31 -1.95 26.93
C ARG A 691 2.93 -2.68 28.21
N ILE A 692 3.93 -3.23 28.90
CA ILE A 692 3.78 -3.91 30.20
C ILE A 692 3.26 -2.92 31.24
N ARG A 693 3.89 -1.74 31.32
CA ARG A 693 3.49 -0.71 32.26
C ARG A 693 2.08 -0.21 32.00
N ASP A 694 1.73 0.01 30.73
CA ASP A 694 0.38 0.43 30.34
C ASP A 694 -0.67 -0.60 30.76
N PHE A 695 -0.46 -1.89 30.49
CA PHE A 695 -1.34 -2.96 30.97
C PHE A 695 -1.53 -2.95 32.49
N TYR A 696 -0.45 -3.02 33.27
CA TYR A 696 -0.54 -3.07 34.73
C TYR A 696 -1.16 -1.81 35.34
N SER A 697 -0.92 -0.64 34.74
CA SER A 697 -1.59 0.61 35.15
C SER A 697 -3.10 0.59 34.90
N GLY A 698 -3.55 -0.13 33.87
CA GLY A 698 -4.96 -0.26 33.52
C GLY A 698 -5.71 -1.21 34.46
N VAL A 699 -5.09 -2.33 34.82
CA VAL A 699 -5.68 -3.32 35.73
C VAL A 699 -5.45 -3.00 37.22
N GLY A 700 -4.81 -1.86 37.52
CA GLY A 700 -4.64 -1.35 38.87
C GLY A 700 -3.63 -2.13 39.73
N LYS A 701 -2.65 -2.81 39.13
CA LYS A 701 -1.58 -3.49 39.87
C LYS A 701 -0.38 -2.53 39.98
N PRO A 702 0.04 -2.14 41.20
CA PRO A 702 1.06 -1.10 41.37
C PRO A 702 2.48 -1.58 41.04
N GLY A 703 2.73 -2.89 41.01
CA GLY A 703 4.07 -3.45 40.82
C GLY A 703 4.14 -4.52 39.73
N VAL A 704 5.22 -4.48 38.95
CA VAL A 704 5.60 -5.53 38.00
C VAL A 704 6.76 -6.33 38.57
N ILE A 705 6.56 -7.63 38.70
CA ILE A 705 7.65 -8.55 39.05
C ILE A 705 8.50 -8.73 37.81
N ALA A 706 9.78 -8.44 37.93
CA ALA A 706 10.72 -8.54 36.83
C ALA A 706 11.95 -9.35 37.22
N PHE A 707 12.49 -10.05 36.24
CA PHE A 707 13.85 -10.57 36.29
C PHE A 707 14.64 -9.96 35.14
N CYS A 708 15.60 -9.10 35.47
CA CYS A 708 16.34 -8.32 34.48
C CYS A 708 17.71 -8.96 34.24
N ARG A 709 17.95 -9.39 32.99
CA ARG A 709 19.19 -10.02 32.58
C ARG A 709 19.69 -9.45 31.26
N ASP A 710 20.98 -9.11 31.23
CA ASP A 710 21.65 -8.76 29.98
C ASP A 710 21.59 -9.91 28.98
N ARG A 711 21.48 -9.60 27.69
CA ARG A 711 21.28 -10.58 26.63
C ARG A 711 22.48 -11.53 26.45
N SER A 712 23.67 -11.09 26.80
CA SER A 712 24.92 -11.84 26.65
C SER A 712 25.22 -12.78 27.81
N LEU A 713 24.43 -12.73 28.89
CA LEU A 713 24.68 -13.51 30.10
C LEU A 713 23.67 -14.65 30.24
N GLU A 714 24.12 -15.82 30.69
CA GLU A 714 23.24 -16.96 30.99
C GLU A 714 22.30 -16.65 32.15
N THR A 715 21.12 -17.27 32.16
CA THR A 715 20.10 -17.00 33.17
C THR A 715 20.18 -18.01 34.31
N PRO A 716 20.23 -17.56 35.59
CA PRO A 716 20.13 -18.45 36.72
C PRO A 716 18.67 -18.91 36.89
N TRP A 717 18.29 -19.98 36.20
CA TRP A 717 16.87 -20.35 36.06
C TRP A 717 16.19 -20.75 37.38
N GLU A 718 16.89 -21.38 38.31
CA GLU A 718 16.32 -21.70 39.63
C GLU A 718 16.02 -20.43 40.45
N ASP A 719 16.86 -19.40 40.29
CA ASP A 719 16.68 -18.09 40.91
C ASP A 719 15.43 -17.38 40.36
N VAL A 720 15.22 -17.47 39.04
CA VAL A 720 14.01 -16.97 38.37
C VAL A 720 12.75 -17.65 38.91
N ILE A 721 12.77 -18.98 39.01
CA ILE A 721 11.64 -19.78 39.50
C ILE A 721 11.30 -19.38 40.93
N THR A 722 12.32 -19.35 41.80
CA THR A 722 12.19 -18.97 43.21
C THR A 722 11.63 -17.56 43.35
N TRP A 723 12.13 -16.61 42.56
CA TRP A 723 11.68 -15.22 42.59
C TRP A 723 10.20 -15.07 42.23
N ILE A 724 9.73 -15.79 41.21
CA ILE A 724 8.31 -15.77 40.83
C ILE A 724 7.44 -16.37 41.94
N ASP A 725 7.87 -17.47 42.57
CA ASP A 725 7.13 -18.11 43.66
C ASP A 725 7.01 -17.23 44.89
N GLU A 726 8.09 -16.56 45.28
CA GLU A 726 8.15 -15.75 46.50
C GLU A 726 7.34 -14.45 46.36
N THR A 727 7.15 -13.96 45.13
CA THR A 727 6.70 -12.57 44.90
C THR A 727 5.37 -12.48 44.18
N TRP A 728 5.04 -13.44 43.30
CA TRP A 728 3.84 -13.31 42.47
C TRP A 728 2.56 -13.42 43.29
N GLN A 729 1.68 -12.45 43.04
CA GLN A 729 0.33 -12.43 43.56
C GLN A 729 -0.66 -12.37 42.40
N PRO A 730 -1.77 -13.13 42.47
CA PRO A 730 -2.83 -13.09 41.49
C PRO A 730 -3.36 -11.67 41.27
N LEU A 731 -3.54 -11.29 40.00
CA LEU A 731 -4.16 -10.03 39.64
C LEU A 731 -5.63 -10.00 40.08
N ARG A 732 -6.06 -8.88 40.70
CA ARG A 732 -7.46 -8.62 41.08
C ARG A 732 -8.06 -7.63 40.10
N TYR A 733 -8.71 -8.12 39.05
CA TYR A 733 -9.35 -7.31 38.02
C TYR A 733 -10.61 -8.05 37.51
N ASP A 734 -11.78 -7.41 37.56
CA ASP A 734 -13.05 -8.06 37.18
C ASP A 734 -13.29 -8.01 35.67
N GLY A 735 -12.94 -6.87 35.04
CA GLY A 735 -13.14 -6.64 33.61
C GLY A 735 -14.58 -6.36 33.19
N ARG A 736 -15.54 -6.23 34.12
CA ARG A 736 -16.93 -5.91 33.81
C ARG A 736 -17.08 -4.58 33.07
N ASP A 737 -16.44 -3.53 33.54
CA ASP A 737 -16.51 -2.21 32.87
C ASP A 737 -15.98 -2.28 31.43
N LEU A 738 -14.88 -3.02 31.21
CA LEU A 738 -14.34 -3.26 29.87
C LEU A 738 -15.32 -4.06 29.01
N PHE A 739 -15.93 -5.11 29.56
CA PHE A 739 -16.92 -5.91 28.83
C PHE A 739 -18.16 -5.08 28.45
N GLU A 740 -18.72 -4.33 29.39
CA GLU A 740 -19.90 -3.48 29.18
C GLU A 740 -19.63 -2.35 28.16
N ALA A 741 -18.39 -1.89 28.06
CA ALA A 741 -17.95 -0.94 27.04
C ALA A 741 -17.73 -1.57 25.65
N PHE A 742 -18.02 -2.86 25.44
CA PHE A 742 -17.84 -3.49 24.13
C PHE A 742 -18.70 -2.78 23.05
N PRO A 743 -18.14 -2.39 21.88
CA PRO A 743 -18.80 -1.39 21.02
C PRO A 743 -20.00 -1.91 20.20
N VAL A 744 -20.27 -3.21 20.26
CA VAL A 744 -21.29 -3.87 19.45
C VAL A 744 -22.12 -4.81 20.32
N ALA A 745 -23.24 -5.29 19.78
CA ALA A 745 -24.07 -6.26 20.48
C ALA A 745 -23.25 -7.51 20.87
N GLN A 746 -23.30 -7.86 22.15
CA GLN A 746 -22.62 -9.03 22.71
C GLN A 746 -23.45 -10.28 22.41
N GLY A 747 -22.79 -11.32 21.90
CA GLY A 747 -23.36 -12.65 21.71
C GLY A 747 -23.28 -13.54 22.95
N VAL A 748 -22.69 -13.03 24.04
CA VAL A 748 -22.43 -13.74 25.31
C VAL A 748 -22.84 -12.87 26.49
N SER A 749 -23.12 -13.46 27.65
CA SER A 749 -23.31 -12.73 28.90
C SER A 749 -22.04 -12.72 29.75
N PHE A 750 -21.77 -11.60 30.44
CA PHE A 750 -20.64 -11.52 31.38
C PHE A 750 -20.74 -12.56 32.50
N ASP A 751 -21.96 -12.84 32.96
CA ASP A 751 -22.20 -13.74 34.10
C ASP A 751 -22.04 -15.22 33.70
N ASP A 752 -21.98 -15.52 32.40
CA ASP A 752 -21.72 -16.88 31.92
C ASP A 752 -20.28 -17.30 32.20
N ALA A 753 -20.12 -18.44 32.87
CA ALA A 753 -18.81 -18.99 33.20
C ALA A 753 -18.00 -19.42 31.94
N LEU A 754 -18.69 -19.69 30.83
CA LEU A 754 -18.10 -20.12 29.57
C LEU A 754 -18.79 -19.41 28.40
N TRP A 755 -18.00 -19.04 27.40
CA TRP A 755 -18.45 -18.37 26.19
C TRP A 755 -18.26 -19.31 24.99
N PRO A 756 -19.25 -20.18 24.73
CA PRO A 756 -19.16 -21.12 23.62
C PRO A 756 -19.21 -20.36 22.30
N VAL A 757 -18.19 -20.55 21.47
CA VAL A 757 -18.13 -19.95 20.13
C VAL A 757 -18.34 -21.05 19.11
N SER A 758 -19.26 -20.82 18.17
CA SER A 758 -19.51 -21.80 17.10
C SER A 758 -18.25 -21.99 16.24
N GLY A 759 -17.96 -23.23 15.85
CA GLY A 759 -16.84 -23.54 14.96
C GLY A 759 -16.91 -22.76 13.64
N ASP A 760 -18.11 -22.47 13.15
CA ASP A 760 -18.34 -21.66 11.95
C ASP A 760 -17.87 -20.20 12.10
N VAL A 761 -17.97 -19.60 13.29
CA VAL A 761 -17.47 -18.25 13.54
C VAL A 761 -15.94 -18.24 13.49
N TYR A 762 -15.30 -19.24 14.12
CA TYR A 762 -13.85 -19.39 14.14
C TYR A 762 -13.25 -19.77 12.80
N ALA A 763 -13.89 -20.63 12.02
CA ALA A 763 -13.45 -21.01 10.69
C ALA A 763 -13.44 -19.83 9.70
N ARG A 764 -14.15 -18.74 10.03
CA ARG A 764 -14.26 -17.54 9.21
C ARG A 764 -13.34 -16.40 9.64
N ILE A 765 -12.52 -16.59 10.68
CA ILE A 765 -11.50 -15.60 11.06
C ILE A 765 -10.39 -15.60 9.99
N PRO A 766 -10.15 -14.48 9.30
CA PRO A 766 -9.06 -14.37 8.35
C PRO A 766 -7.77 -14.03 9.10
N PHE A 767 -7.14 -15.05 9.71
CA PHE A 767 -5.97 -14.90 10.58
C PHE A 767 -4.87 -14.04 9.98
#